data_AF-A0A7J6MAC6-F1
#
_entry.id   AF-A0A7J6MAC6-F1
#
_cell.length_a   1.000
_cell.length_b   1.000
_cell.length_c   1.000
_cell.angle_alpha   90.00
_cell.angle_beta   90.00
_cell.angle_gamma   90.00
#
_symmetry.space_group_name_H-M   'P 1'
#
loop_
_entity.id
_entity.type
_entity.pdbx_description
1 polymer ?
#
loop_
_entity_poly.entity_id
_entity_poly.type
_entity_poly.pdbx_seq_one_letter_code
_entity_poly.pdbx_strand_id
1 'polypeptide(L)'
;MAYRLPLLWGYLLLYITLAVFAILAYILLVFRYKFMKESSTGTDSQQDFYVARKRFTWLWIGMSYFASGMGTWVVYAAPEVGTFLGWWGVIGYALACILPLALLLIIGVKIRENIDKLIGADSGYAATDWILARFGRVLQVYSVLVSIFIMWIGIVAEYTAVGQVLEMFTGIPTWLTSLSVAVVTLSYTLVSGLPISILTDMAQGLAAIGLIIFAVIATSSQVTVTQPDWEAVANWSTLGFESLVTLILAILSAQLFDMVVWQRVWAARNDTDLRWGLLYGGTLVFLTMMAFGVLGMLAEAQDRARAAPHLTIDPYTKYLAFFDLLSALPNAAVGCVLVLAVCLSTSSVDSQQSALLSVFAAEFVKRNWSLHWARVLLLVMNVPAVILAMRQISVLNLFLIGDLIAATVCLPVYCGLHPSITSLGAVSGVVAANLTVLVCGWSWYGTFLGGFQMYALPAGLYSSAAMIVFIVVMLTSLFVTVGVSVLQMRFYPSSESFLSWGFSIDNATVYALLIPVFFSFVTAATVYAMMKRFRSSSNALDFADDYYTARGRFSGLTIGLSFFASSMGSWVVFAVPEATATIGWFGLIGYSSSSVAVLIIFMFLGVEVRTRMKEYASAGYTSHEGFALTDWVLARYGHGMQYITAIACLFYLWCLMTAEYTAFGYLISLLCTIPVWIAQLLLCLTTVLCTLIAGVAASVVTDVVQGFCIVILTVVAICMIATQVSIVSDDWQSVANFDSTNIVAGGSLFLSVINAELLNMISWQRVWAAKNPKQLRLGLVLAAVLTFVVIFAFGLIGMLAAAEDRGRVEPLLENKSLAFLVLLRSLPTAAVITAILLTILFTTSTVDSAQVAVMTLAASELLKFGKSSKWAPIILIPLNVSALLATMLNVSILDLYLIADLVLTTVCPSLMLGLDPSMTPLGALLGVIASNLSIMVFGWCSFGTFLGGFKMYLIPGDFYSVQTVLLFLIAMSVGAFVTLVASLVQRGYYLSSVGVLGQGSFTERLVSAHVENSQYRAPFSI
;
A
#
# COMPACT_ATOMS: atom_id res chain seq x y z
N MET A 1 33.83 19.16 23.67
CA MET A 1 33.74 20.59 23.29
C MET A 1 32.69 21.25 24.17
N ALA A 2 32.96 22.43 24.72
CA ALA A 2 31.91 23.21 25.35
C ALA A 2 31.01 23.79 24.25
N TYR A 3 29.70 23.62 24.35
CA TYR A 3 28.74 24.24 23.43
C TYR A 3 28.84 25.77 23.48
N ARG A 4 28.54 26.46 22.37
CA ARG A 4 28.71 27.92 22.26
C ARG A 4 27.85 28.66 23.27
N LEU A 5 26.60 28.22 23.44
CA LEU A 5 25.69 28.71 24.48
C LEU A 5 25.52 27.64 25.56
N PRO A 6 25.44 28.03 26.85
CA PRO A 6 25.10 27.09 27.91
C PRO A 6 23.74 26.44 27.65
N LEU A 7 23.61 25.15 27.97
CA LEU A 7 22.40 24.35 27.73
C LEU A 7 21.12 25.02 28.28
N LEU A 8 21.22 25.68 29.44
CA LEU A 8 20.11 26.45 30.04
C LEU A 8 19.62 27.58 29.11
N TRP A 9 20.53 28.34 28.50
CA TRP A 9 20.15 29.40 27.55
C TRP A 9 19.52 28.81 26.29
N GLY A 10 19.99 27.66 25.83
CA GLY A 10 19.35 26.92 24.74
C GLY A 10 17.89 26.58 25.06
N TYR A 11 17.63 26.03 26.25
CA TYR A 11 16.26 25.67 26.67
C TYR A 11 15.38 26.91 26.81
N LEU A 12 15.91 27.99 27.38
CA LEU A 12 15.18 29.25 27.51
C LEU A 12 14.81 29.80 26.12
N LEU A 13 15.76 29.88 25.18
CA LEU A 13 15.49 30.35 23.83
C LEU A 13 14.43 29.49 23.13
N LEU A 14 14.60 28.16 23.15
CA LEU A 14 13.65 27.24 22.52
C LEU A 14 12.24 27.39 23.10
N TYR A 15 12.08 27.23 24.42
CA TYR A 15 10.75 27.17 25.03
C TYR A 15 10.08 28.54 25.17
N ILE A 16 10.83 29.63 25.35
CA ILE A 16 10.24 30.98 25.34
C ILE A 16 9.72 31.31 23.94
N THR A 17 10.51 31.04 22.90
CA THR A 17 10.07 31.28 21.52
C THR A 17 8.84 30.45 21.18
N LEU A 18 8.84 29.15 21.51
CA LEU A 18 7.67 28.28 21.35
C LEU A 18 6.45 28.79 22.13
N ALA A 19 6.63 29.20 23.39
CA ALA A 19 5.54 29.69 24.23
C ALA A 19 4.95 30.99 23.69
N VAL A 20 5.78 31.94 23.22
CA VAL A 20 5.31 33.20 22.62
C VAL A 20 4.42 32.91 21.41
N PHE A 21 4.84 32.01 20.53
CA PHE A 21 4.04 31.66 19.35
C PHE A 21 2.77 30.89 19.69
N ALA A 22 2.83 29.94 20.63
CA ALA A 22 1.65 29.24 21.11
C ALA A 22 0.63 30.22 21.72
N ILE A 23 1.08 31.12 22.60
CA ILE A 23 0.24 32.15 23.22
C ILE A 23 -0.39 33.04 22.13
N LEU A 24 0.39 33.50 21.16
CA LEU A 24 -0.12 34.29 20.04
C LEU A 24 -1.20 33.53 19.26
N ALA A 25 -0.96 32.27 18.91
CA ALA A 25 -1.92 31.43 18.20
C ALA A 25 -3.22 31.22 19.00
N TYR A 26 -3.11 30.94 20.30
CA TYR A 26 -4.28 30.79 21.18
C TYR A 26 -5.05 32.10 21.35
N ILE A 27 -4.36 33.25 21.45
CA ILE A 27 -5.01 34.57 21.51
C ILE A 27 -5.82 34.80 20.22
N LEU A 28 -5.21 34.58 19.05
CA LEU A 28 -5.88 34.73 17.75
C LEU A 28 -7.09 33.78 17.63
N LEU A 29 -6.96 32.55 18.14
CA LEU A 29 -8.05 31.57 18.19
C LEU A 29 -9.22 32.05 19.06
N VAL A 30 -8.94 32.62 20.24
CA VAL A 30 -9.97 33.20 21.12
C VAL A 30 -10.67 34.39 20.48
N PHE A 31 -9.93 35.28 19.81
CA PHE A 31 -10.52 36.40 19.07
C PHE A 31 -11.43 35.92 17.95
N ARG A 32 -10.99 34.92 17.17
CA ARG A 32 -11.83 34.29 16.13
C ARG A 32 -13.08 33.65 16.72
N TYR A 33 -12.97 32.92 17.82
CA TYR A 33 -14.12 32.29 18.45
C TYR A 33 -15.18 33.31 18.88
N LYS A 34 -14.75 34.46 19.43
CA LYS A 34 -15.66 35.56 19.78
C LYS A 34 -16.35 36.15 18.54
N PHE A 35 -15.60 36.45 17.48
CA PHE A 35 -16.15 36.98 16.22
C PHE A 35 -17.09 35.99 15.51
N MET A 36 -16.77 34.69 15.51
CA MET A 36 -17.58 33.63 14.88
C MET A 36 -18.89 33.37 15.65
N LYS A 37 -18.85 33.45 16.98
CA LYS A 37 -20.05 33.32 17.85
C LYS A 37 -21.03 34.46 17.64
N GLU A 38 -20.55 35.64 17.25
CA GLU A 38 -21.38 36.79 16.88
C GLU A 38 -21.93 36.71 15.44
N SER A 39 -21.41 35.82 14.58
CA SER A 39 -21.67 35.84 13.12
C SER A 39 -22.19 34.55 12.47
N SER A 40 -22.45 33.41 13.15
CA SER A 40 -22.73 32.15 12.40
C SER A 40 -23.93 31.28 12.80
N THR A 41 -24.73 31.00 11.77
CA THR A 41 -25.64 29.87 11.57
C THR A 41 -24.86 28.61 11.12
N GLY A 42 -24.91 27.55 11.94
CA GLY A 42 -24.71 26.11 11.62
C GLY A 42 -23.65 25.65 10.59
N THR A 43 -23.96 25.75 9.29
CA THR A 43 -23.30 25.00 8.19
C THR A 43 -22.09 25.70 7.54
N ASP A 44 -22.03 27.04 7.57
CA ASP A 44 -20.89 27.80 7.03
C ASP A 44 -19.62 27.64 7.88
N SER A 45 -19.77 27.27 9.16
CA SER A 45 -18.69 27.20 10.14
C SER A 45 -17.64 26.12 9.88
N GLN A 46 -18.04 24.99 9.27
CA GLN A 46 -17.13 23.86 9.02
C GLN A 46 -16.30 24.04 7.75
N GLN A 47 -16.88 24.56 6.67
CA GLN A 47 -16.12 24.85 5.45
C GLN A 47 -15.10 25.96 5.66
N ASP A 48 -15.45 26.93 6.51
CA ASP A 48 -14.55 28.00 6.90
C ASP A 48 -13.33 27.52 7.71
N PHE A 49 -13.38 26.32 8.30
CA PHE A 49 -12.25 25.75 9.01
C PHE A 49 -11.06 25.44 8.09
N TYR A 50 -11.33 24.95 6.86
CA TYR A 50 -10.29 24.42 5.97
C TYR A 50 -10.10 25.19 4.66
N VAL A 51 -11.01 26.10 4.26
CA VAL A 51 -10.90 26.86 2.98
C VAL A 51 -10.65 28.36 3.18
N ALA A 52 -11.14 28.96 4.27
CA ALA A 52 -11.02 30.40 4.54
C ALA A 52 -11.39 31.31 3.34
N ARG A 53 -12.44 30.91 2.59
CA ARG A 53 -12.68 31.34 1.20
C ARG A 53 -12.83 32.87 1.06
N LYS A 54 -12.08 33.46 0.11
CA LYS A 54 -12.19 34.86 -0.33
C LYS A 54 -12.14 35.92 0.79
N ARG A 55 -11.27 35.75 1.78
CA ARG A 55 -11.19 36.63 2.97
C ARG A 55 -10.03 37.61 2.98
N PHE A 56 -8.89 37.22 2.44
CA PHE A 56 -7.63 37.92 2.72
C PHE A 56 -7.19 38.82 1.56
N THR A 57 -6.68 40.02 1.89
CA THR A 57 -6.07 40.94 0.93
C THR A 57 -4.65 40.51 0.58
N TRP A 58 -4.07 41.11 -0.47
CA TRP A 58 -2.76 40.74 -0.99
C TRP A 58 -1.64 40.70 0.06
N LEU A 59 -1.63 41.62 1.04
CA LEU A 59 -0.58 41.69 2.06
C LEU A 59 -0.55 40.44 2.93
N TRP A 60 -1.72 39.99 3.39
CA TRP A 60 -1.85 38.79 4.22
C TRP A 60 -1.46 37.54 3.44
N ILE A 61 -1.89 37.44 2.17
CA ILE A 61 -1.54 36.32 1.29
C ILE A 61 -0.02 36.27 1.05
N GLY A 62 0.60 37.41 0.75
CA GLY A 62 2.03 37.48 0.44
C GLY A 62 2.91 37.21 1.66
N MET A 63 2.58 37.79 2.82
CA MET A 63 3.29 37.52 4.06
C MET A 63 3.09 36.08 4.53
N SER A 64 1.86 35.55 4.39
CA SER A 64 1.58 34.17 4.73
C SER A 64 2.33 33.19 3.84
N TYR A 65 2.42 33.47 2.53
CA TYR A 65 3.24 32.69 1.62
C TYR A 65 4.72 32.73 2.00
N PHE A 66 5.26 33.92 2.29
CA PHE A 66 6.65 34.08 2.71
C PHE A 66 6.94 33.28 3.99
N ALA A 67 6.13 33.44 5.03
CA ALA A 67 6.36 32.77 6.31
C ALA A 67 6.21 31.24 6.20
N SER A 68 5.19 30.77 5.48
CA SER A 68 4.97 29.32 5.32
C SER A 68 6.02 28.64 4.46
N GLY A 69 6.54 29.35 3.46
CA GLY A 69 7.54 28.85 2.52
C GLY A 69 8.97 28.92 3.07
N MET A 70 9.26 29.83 4.01
CA MET A 70 10.59 30.00 4.60
C MET A 70 10.69 29.22 5.91
N GLY A 71 11.29 28.04 5.82
CA GLY A 71 11.57 27.17 6.95
C GLY A 71 12.94 27.36 7.57
N THR A 72 13.26 26.58 8.60
CA THR A 72 14.64 26.56 9.14
C THR A 72 15.63 26.04 8.12
N TRP A 73 15.17 25.21 7.18
CA TRP A 73 16.00 24.72 6.09
C TRP A 73 16.67 25.85 5.30
N VAL A 74 16.11 27.07 5.26
CA VAL A 74 16.73 28.19 4.53
C VAL A 74 18.10 28.55 5.10
N VAL A 75 18.30 28.35 6.40
CA VAL A 75 19.56 28.60 7.11
C VAL A 75 20.60 27.51 6.82
N TYR A 76 20.17 26.35 6.29
CA TYR A 76 21.04 25.26 5.83
C TYR A 76 21.26 25.29 4.32
N ALA A 77 20.17 25.07 3.56
CA ALA A 77 20.26 24.76 2.15
C ALA A 77 20.73 25.94 1.31
N ALA A 78 20.29 27.17 1.61
CA ALA A 78 20.72 28.33 0.83
C ALA A 78 22.21 28.65 1.02
N PRO A 79 22.76 28.73 2.26
CA PRO A 79 24.19 28.90 2.46
C PRO A 79 25.02 27.73 1.94
N GLU A 80 24.53 26.49 2.07
CA GLU A 80 25.17 25.30 1.51
C GLU A 80 25.31 25.42 -0.02
N VAL A 81 24.22 25.74 -0.72
CA VAL A 81 24.25 25.99 -2.17
C VAL A 81 25.22 27.10 -2.53
N GLY A 82 25.24 28.21 -1.79
CA GLY A 82 26.21 29.29 -2.01
C GLY A 82 27.66 28.82 -1.88
N THR A 83 27.93 27.99 -0.87
CA THR A 83 29.24 27.43 -0.60
C THR A 83 29.67 26.43 -1.67
N PHE A 84 28.79 25.59 -2.21
CA PHE A 84 29.22 24.60 -3.21
C PHE A 84 29.19 25.10 -4.66
N LEU A 85 28.28 26.01 -4.98
CA LEU A 85 27.85 26.23 -6.37
C LEU A 85 28.04 27.68 -6.86
N GLY A 86 28.48 28.59 -5.98
CA GLY A 86 28.74 29.98 -6.33
C GLY A 86 27.53 30.71 -6.92
N TRP A 87 27.76 31.64 -7.85
CA TRP A 87 26.69 32.51 -8.37
C TRP A 87 25.57 31.77 -9.08
N TRP A 88 25.90 30.77 -9.91
CA TRP A 88 24.87 29.99 -10.60
C TRP A 88 23.96 29.26 -9.62
N GLY A 89 24.53 28.67 -8.55
CA GLY A 89 23.74 28.01 -7.52
C GLY A 89 22.83 28.98 -6.77
N VAL A 90 23.37 30.10 -6.28
CA VAL A 90 22.60 31.08 -5.49
C VAL A 90 21.46 31.70 -6.31
N ILE A 91 21.77 32.20 -7.51
CA ILE A 91 20.77 32.78 -8.41
C ILE A 91 19.77 31.72 -8.83
N GLY A 92 20.25 30.51 -9.16
CA GLY A 92 19.41 29.40 -9.58
C GLY A 92 18.40 28.99 -8.52
N TYR A 93 18.83 28.85 -7.27
CA TYR A 93 17.95 28.49 -6.17
C TYR A 93 16.93 29.59 -5.85
N ALA A 94 17.36 30.86 -5.84
CA ALA A 94 16.46 31.98 -5.64
C ALA A 94 15.40 32.08 -6.75
N LEU A 95 15.81 31.90 -8.02
CA LEU A 95 14.90 31.85 -9.17
C LEU A 95 13.94 30.65 -9.10
N ALA A 96 14.44 29.49 -8.71
CA ALA A 96 13.65 28.27 -8.58
C ALA A 96 12.52 28.42 -7.55
N CYS A 97 12.72 29.21 -6.49
CA CYS A 97 11.68 29.47 -5.49
C CYS A 97 10.58 30.44 -5.97
N ILE A 98 10.86 31.31 -6.96
CA ILE A 98 9.89 32.29 -7.49
C ILE A 98 9.22 31.88 -8.79
N LEU A 99 9.83 31.00 -9.57
CA LEU A 99 9.26 30.57 -10.85
C LEU A 99 7.89 29.89 -10.71
N PRO A 100 7.67 28.93 -9.78
CA PRO A 100 6.34 28.37 -9.54
C PRO A 100 5.31 29.43 -9.12
N LEU A 101 5.72 30.46 -8.36
CA LEU A 101 4.84 31.57 -8.00
C LEU A 101 4.42 32.38 -9.21
N ALA A 102 5.38 32.74 -10.05
CA ALA A 102 5.12 33.45 -11.30
C ALA A 102 4.15 32.66 -12.19
N LEU A 103 4.28 31.32 -12.22
CA LEU A 103 3.36 30.45 -12.93
C LEU A 103 1.96 30.43 -12.28
N LEU A 104 1.88 30.40 -10.95
CA LEU A 104 0.61 30.45 -10.21
C LEU A 104 -0.17 31.75 -10.39
N LEU A 105 0.48 32.88 -10.71
CA LEU A 105 -0.20 34.13 -11.11
C LEU A 105 -1.16 33.93 -12.28
N ILE A 106 -0.84 32.96 -13.15
CA ILE A 106 -1.60 32.62 -14.35
C ILE A 106 -2.46 31.38 -14.09
N ILE A 107 -1.82 30.29 -13.65
CA ILE A 107 -2.50 28.98 -13.48
C ILE A 107 -3.51 29.02 -12.35
N GLY A 108 -3.21 29.69 -11.23
CA GLY A 108 -4.13 29.76 -10.09
C GLY A 108 -5.46 30.41 -10.45
N VAL A 109 -5.42 31.50 -11.22
CA VAL A 109 -6.62 32.19 -11.73
C VAL A 109 -7.38 31.30 -12.71
N LYS A 110 -6.68 30.71 -13.70
CA LYS A 110 -7.32 29.80 -14.68
C LYS A 110 -7.99 28.58 -14.03
N ILE A 111 -7.36 28.00 -13.00
CA ILE A 111 -7.92 26.84 -12.30
C ILE A 111 -9.17 27.24 -11.49
N ARG A 112 -9.17 28.41 -10.84
CA ARG A 112 -10.38 28.95 -10.19
C ARG A 112 -11.52 29.13 -11.19
N GLU A 113 -11.25 29.78 -12.31
CA GLU A 113 -12.25 29.97 -13.38
C GLU A 113 -12.78 28.65 -13.94
N ASN A 114 -11.90 27.65 -14.13
CA ASN A 114 -12.29 26.34 -14.65
C ASN A 114 -13.13 25.54 -13.65
N ILE A 115 -12.79 25.58 -12.36
CA ILE A 115 -13.60 24.96 -11.30
C ILE A 115 -14.99 25.58 -11.26
N ASP A 116 -15.07 26.91 -11.24
CA ASP A 116 -16.35 27.62 -11.19
C ASP A 116 -17.26 27.23 -12.38
N LYS A 117 -16.67 26.96 -13.55
CA LYS A 117 -17.37 26.46 -14.75
C LYS A 117 -17.76 24.98 -14.67
N LEU A 118 -16.88 24.11 -14.16
CA LEU A 118 -17.05 22.64 -14.23
C LEU A 118 -17.96 22.07 -13.13
N ILE A 119 -17.88 22.62 -11.91
CA ILE A 119 -18.54 22.08 -10.72
C ILE A 119 -19.37 23.12 -9.95
N GLY A 120 -19.43 24.35 -10.46
CA GLY A 120 -20.23 25.45 -9.90
C GLY A 120 -19.43 26.34 -8.95
N ALA A 121 -19.85 27.60 -8.84
CA ALA A 121 -19.18 28.59 -8.00
C ALA A 121 -19.11 28.13 -6.54
N ASP A 122 -17.96 28.38 -5.90
CA ASP A 122 -17.69 28.10 -4.48
C ASP A 122 -17.60 26.60 -4.08
N SER A 123 -17.51 25.68 -5.04
CA SER A 123 -17.43 24.23 -4.79
C SER A 123 -16.01 23.67 -4.62
N GLY A 124 -14.99 24.24 -5.28
CA GLY A 124 -13.61 23.76 -5.22
C GLY A 124 -12.77 24.46 -4.15
N TYR A 125 -11.85 23.72 -3.53
CA TYR A 125 -10.99 24.21 -2.44
C TYR A 125 -9.52 23.80 -2.57
N ALA A 126 -9.18 22.88 -3.49
CA ALA A 126 -7.81 22.47 -3.79
C ALA A 126 -7.60 22.26 -5.30
N ALA A 127 -6.35 22.35 -5.78
CA ALA A 127 -6.04 22.06 -7.18
C ALA A 127 -6.42 20.62 -7.56
N THR A 128 -6.41 19.71 -6.59
CA THR A 128 -6.86 18.33 -6.77
C THR A 128 -8.34 18.23 -7.14
N ASP A 129 -9.20 19.16 -6.71
CA ASP A 129 -10.61 19.17 -7.14
C ASP A 129 -10.74 19.49 -8.65
N TRP A 130 -9.87 20.37 -9.16
CA TRP A 130 -9.79 20.61 -10.61
C TRP A 130 -9.29 19.36 -11.35
N ILE A 131 -8.28 18.68 -10.83
CA ILE A 131 -7.77 17.43 -11.42
C ILE A 131 -8.88 16.37 -11.47
N LEU A 132 -9.70 16.25 -10.42
CA LEU A 132 -10.86 15.37 -10.42
C LEU A 132 -11.86 15.73 -11.52
N ALA A 133 -12.22 17.00 -11.62
CA ALA A 133 -13.17 17.49 -12.61
C ALA A 133 -12.63 17.35 -14.05
N ARG A 134 -11.32 17.50 -14.24
CA ARG A 134 -10.68 17.52 -15.57
C ARG A 134 -10.29 16.14 -16.10
N PHE A 135 -9.79 15.28 -15.23
CA PHE A 135 -9.14 14.02 -15.60
C PHE A 135 -9.74 12.79 -14.93
N GLY A 136 -10.46 12.97 -13.82
CA GLY A 136 -11.11 11.90 -13.07
C GLY A 136 -10.34 11.48 -11.81
N ARG A 137 -10.89 10.50 -11.10
CA ARG A 137 -10.46 10.13 -9.74
C ARG A 137 -9.05 9.55 -9.68
N VAL A 138 -8.60 8.81 -10.70
CA VAL A 138 -7.27 8.18 -10.72
C VAL A 138 -6.16 9.22 -10.56
N LEU A 139 -6.15 10.22 -11.46
CA LEU A 139 -5.12 11.26 -11.44
C LEU A 139 -5.28 12.18 -10.22
N GLN A 140 -6.50 12.40 -9.74
CA GLN A 140 -6.73 13.14 -8.51
C GLN A 140 -6.14 12.42 -7.29
N VAL A 141 -6.39 11.13 -7.11
CA VAL A 141 -5.85 10.37 -5.97
C VAL A 141 -4.33 10.33 -6.01
N TYR A 142 -3.73 10.07 -7.18
CA TYR A 142 -2.27 10.11 -7.32
C TYR A 142 -1.72 11.49 -6.94
N SER A 143 -2.32 12.56 -7.46
CA SER A 143 -1.90 13.94 -7.14
C SER A 143 -2.06 14.27 -5.65
N VAL A 144 -3.14 13.83 -5.00
CA VAL A 144 -3.34 13.99 -3.55
C VAL A 144 -2.26 13.26 -2.76
N LEU A 145 -1.89 12.03 -3.16
CA LEU A 145 -0.83 11.27 -2.49
C LEU A 145 0.53 11.94 -2.64
N VAL A 146 0.85 12.44 -3.84
CA VAL A 146 2.05 13.23 -4.09
C VAL A 146 2.08 14.49 -3.23
N SER A 147 0.97 15.25 -3.17
CA SER A 147 0.85 16.41 -2.29
C SER A 147 1.06 16.08 -0.82
N ILE A 148 0.43 15.00 -0.32
CA ILE A 148 0.61 14.54 1.06
C ILE A 148 2.07 14.20 1.32
N PHE A 149 2.72 13.49 0.40
CA PHE A 149 4.12 13.08 0.53
C PHE A 149 5.06 14.29 0.58
N ILE A 150 4.89 15.27 -0.31
CA ILE A 150 5.71 16.49 -0.35
C ILE A 150 5.55 17.32 0.93
N MET A 151 4.33 17.51 1.41
CA MET A 151 4.12 18.23 2.67
C MET A 151 4.70 17.47 3.86
N TRP A 152 4.56 16.14 3.88
CA TRP A 152 5.09 15.31 4.96
C TRP A 152 6.62 15.27 4.99
N ILE A 153 7.27 15.15 3.82
CA ILE A 153 8.74 15.22 3.74
C ILE A 153 9.25 16.63 4.08
N GLY A 154 8.48 17.67 3.75
CA GLY A 154 8.70 19.03 4.22
C GLY A 154 8.74 19.13 5.75
N ILE A 155 7.78 18.51 6.45
CA ILE A 155 7.76 18.47 7.92
C ILE A 155 9.01 17.75 8.46
N VAL A 156 9.42 16.63 7.84
CA VAL A 156 10.65 15.90 8.22
C VAL A 156 11.87 16.79 8.05
N ALA A 157 11.97 17.51 6.93
CA ALA A 157 13.06 18.43 6.63
C ALA A 157 13.13 19.58 7.66
N GLU A 158 11.99 20.17 8.04
CA GLU A 158 11.94 21.23 9.06
C GLU A 158 12.39 20.74 10.43
N TYR A 159 11.86 19.59 10.87
CA TYR A 159 12.24 19.00 12.15
C TYR A 159 13.71 18.64 12.22
N THR A 160 14.27 18.19 11.10
CA THR A 160 15.71 17.90 10.98
C THR A 160 16.52 19.18 11.09
N ALA A 161 16.17 20.20 10.30
CA ALA A 161 16.89 21.47 10.27
C ALA A 161 16.90 22.17 11.63
N VAL A 162 15.74 22.35 12.27
CA VAL A 162 15.68 23.01 13.59
C VAL A 162 16.39 22.21 14.67
N GLY A 163 16.30 20.88 14.64
CA GLY A 163 16.99 20.02 15.59
C GLY A 163 18.52 20.13 15.47
N GLN A 164 19.05 20.10 14.25
CA GLN A 164 20.48 20.21 13.99
C GLN A 164 21.04 21.60 14.38
N VAL A 165 20.34 22.70 14.06
CA VAL A 165 20.79 24.04 14.48
C VAL A 165 20.89 24.12 16.01
N LEU A 166 19.86 23.68 16.73
CA LEU A 166 19.84 23.79 18.19
C LEU A 166 20.89 22.88 18.84
N GLU A 167 21.05 21.66 18.34
CA GLU A 167 22.06 20.72 18.84
C GLU A 167 23.48 21.28 18.67
N MET A 168 23.76 21.86 17.51
CA MET A 168 25.09 22.40 17.18
C MET A 168 25.50 23.54 18.13
N PHE A 169 24.61 24.48 18.45
CA PHE A 169 24.98 25.67 19.25
C PHE A 169 24.74 25.53 20.75
N THR A 170 23.83 24.64 21.18
CA THR A 170 23.37 24.58 22.58
C THR A 170 23.52 23.19 23.21
N GLY A 171 23.69 22.14 22.40
CA GLY A 171 23.77 20.75 22.86
C GLY A 171 22.43 20.11 23.20
N ILE A 172 21.31 20.77 22.90
CA ILE A 172 19.99 20.15 23.02
C ILE A 172 19.87 19.06 21.94
N PRO A 173 19.57 17.80 22.31
CA PRO A 173 19.52 16.72 21.33
C PRO A 173 18.39 16.95 20.32
N THR A 174 18.66 16.68 19.03
CA THR A 174 17.73 16.88 17.91
C THR A 174 16.31 16.40 18.20
N TRP A 175 16.16 15.18 18.74
CA TRP A 175 14.84 14.58 19.00
C TRP A 175 13.97 15.43 19.95
N LEU A 176 14.59 16.09 20.94
CA LEU A 176 13.86 16.89 21.93
C LEU A 176 13.39 18.20 21.31
N THR A 177 14.22 18.84 20.48
CA THR A 177 13.86 20.03 19.73
C THR A 177 12.73 19.72 18.75
N SER A 178 12.88 18.67 17.92
CA SER A 178 11.87 18.26 16.94
C SER A 178 10.54 17.89 17.61
N LEU A 179 10.57 17.14 18.72
CA LEU A 179 9.37 16.80 19.47
C LEU A 179 8.70 18.04 20.08
N SER A 180 9.49 18.97 20.62
CA SER A 180 8.96 20.21 21.22
C SER A 180 8.25 21.07 20.19
N VAL A 181 8.86 21.26 19.01
CA VAL A 181 8.23 21.98 17.89
C VAL A 181 6.96 21.26 17.46
N ALA A 182 7.01 19.94 17.23
CA ALA A 182 5.86 19.14 16.80
C ALA A 182 4.68 19.22 17.77
N VAL A 183 4.92 19.06 19.07
CA VAL A 183 3.88 19.08 20.09
C VAL A 183 3.25 20.48 20.18
N VAL A 184 4.08 21.53 20.16
CA VAL A 184 3.58 22.90 20.26
C VAL A 184 2.77 23.29 19.04
N THR A 185 3.24 23.04 17.82
CA THR A 185 2.46 23.36 16.61
C THR A 185 1.15 22.59 16.58
N LEU A 186 1.19 21.26 16.79
CA LEU A 186 -0.02 20.42 16.82
C LEU A 186 -1.05 20.89 17.84
N SER A 187 -0.60 21.38 19.00
CA SER A 187 -1.50 21.81 20.10
C SER A 187 -2.48 22.91 19.68
N TYR A 188 -2.07 23.82 18.78
CA TYR A 188 -2.95 24.86 18.26
C TYR A 188 -3.46 24.54 16.85
N THR A 189 -2.68 23.91 15.98
CA THR A 189 -3.10 23.57 14.59
C THR A 189 -4.33 22.67 14.55
N LEU A 190 -4.44 21.70 15.46
CA LEU A 190 -5.60 20.79 15.53
C LEU A 190 -6.93 21.53 15.77
N VAL A 191 -6.89 22.74 16.34
CA VAL A 191 -8.06 23.54 16.74
C VAL A 191 -8.21 24.80 15.89
N SER A 192 -7.12 25.35 15.35
CA SER A 192 -7.06 26.70 14.77
C SER A 192 -7.59 26.79 13.34
N GLY A 193 -7.33 25.79 12.50
CA GLY A 193 -7.70 25.77 11.09
C GLY A 193 -7.02 26.85 10.23
N LEU A 194 -7.29 26.83 8.92
CA LEU A 194 -6.58 27.67 7.93
C LEU A 194 -6.62 29.19 8.21
N PRO A 195 -7.76 29.80 8.61
CA PRO A 195 -7.79 31.25 8.85
C PRO A 195 -6.84 31.72 9.95
N ILE A 196 -6.68 30.94 11.02
CA ILE A 196 -5.75 31.30 12.10
C ILE A 196 -4.32 31.10 11.65
N SER A 197 -4.03 30.03 10.89
CA SER A 197 -2.69 29.79 10.33
C SER A 197 -2.20 30.97 9.47
N ILE A 198 -3.07 31.53 8.61
CA ILE A 198 -2.74 32.73 7.81
C ILE A 198 -2.44 33.96 8.70
N LEU A 199 -3.15 34.11 9.82
CA LEU A 199 -2.93 35.22 10.76
C LEU A 199 -1.64 35.03 11.56
N THR A 200 -1.34 33.82 12.02
CA THR A 200 -0.07 33.52 12.71
C THR A 200 1.11 33.69 11.79
N ASP A 201 0.99 33.26 10.53
CA ASP A 201 2.03 33.44 9.51
C ASP A 201 2.35 34.92 9.27
N MET A 202 1.36 35.82 9.27
CA MET A 202 1.62 37.25 9.10
C MET A 202 2.53 37.79 10.21
N ALA A 203 2.21 37.46 11.46
CA ALA A 203 2.97 37.91 12.62
C ALA A 203 4.37 37.26 12.66
N GLN A 204 4.46 35.96 12.37
CA GLN A 204 5.71 35.22 12.31
C GLN A 204 6.58 35.69 11.15
N GLY A 205 6.01 35.94 9.97
CA GLY A 205 6.71 36.46 8.81
C GLY A 205 7.32 37.84 9.06
N LEU A 206 6.59 38.73 9.76
CA LEU A 206 7.11 40.05 10.10
C LEU A 206 8.30 39.95 11.08
N ALA A 207 8.17 39.09 12.11
CA ALA A 207 9.25 38.81 13.05
C ALA A 207 10.47 38.18 12.32
N ALA A 208 10.22 37.23 11.43
CA ALA A 208 11.24 36.57 10.63
C ALA A 208 12.00 37.56 9.74
N ILE A 209 11.32 38.49 9.04
CA ILE A 209 12.00 39.52 8.22
C ILE A 209 12.98 40.33 9.08
N GLY A 210 12.54 40.80 10.25
CA GLY A 210 13.39 41.57 11.16
C GLY A 210 14.62 40.78 11.63
N LEU A 211 14.41 39.51 12.00
CA LEU A 211 15.46 38.60 12.44
C LEU A 211 16.42 38.22 11.30
N ILE A 212 15.93 38.05 10.07
CA ILE A 212 16.74 37.78 8.87
C ILE A 212 17.64 38.99 8.57
N ILE A 213 17.07 40.20 8.52
CA ILE A 213 17.85 41.43 8.28
C ILE A 213 18.95 41.55 9.34
N PHE A 214 18.61 41.34 10.61
CA PHE A 214 19.58 41.36 11.70
C PHE A 214 20.66 40.28 11.51
N ALA A 215 20.29 39.03 11.19
CA ALA A 215 21.24 37.94 10.98
C ALA A 215 22.19 38.24 9.81
N VAL A 216 21.69 38.78 8.71
CA VAL A 216 22.50 39.16 7.53
C VAL A 216 23.49 40.27 7.88
N ILE A 217 23.04 41.33 8.56
CA ILE A 217 23.91 42.45 8.96
C ILE A 217 24.96 41.98 9.98
N ALA A 218 24.53 41.25 11.02
CA ALA A 218 25.43 40.77 12.07
C ALA A 218 26.52 39.86 11.48
N THR A 219 26.12 38.94 10.59
CA THR A 219 27.04 38.02 9.93
C THR A 219 28.00 38.76 9.00
N SER A 220 27.49 39.58 8.07
CA SER A 220 28.32 40.32 7.12
C SER A 220 29.29 41.33 7.77
N SER A 221 28.93 41.91 8.92
CA SER A 221 29.81 42.84 9.65
C SER A 221 31.07 42.21 10.24
N GLN A 222 31.09 40.88 10.42
CA GLN A 222 32.22 40.13 11.01
C GLN A 222 33.08 39.44 9.95
N VAL A 223 32.70 39.56 8.68
CA VAL A 223 33.41 38.93 7.57
C VAL A 223 34.50 39.88 7.06
N THR A 224 35.74 39.42 7.06
CA THR A 224 36.86 40.08 6.37
C THR A 224 37.37 39.17 5.26
N VAL A 225 37.06 39.50 3.99
CA VAL A 225 37.50 38.74 2.81
C VAL A 225 38.45 39.60 1.98
N THR A 226 39.55 39.02 1.51
CA THR A 226 40.41 39.67 0.52
C THR A 226 39.83 39.50 -0.89
N GLN A 227 40.16 40.40 -1.82
CA GLN A 227 39.65 40.30 -3.20
C GLN A 227 39.97 38.93 -3.87
N PRO A 228 41.20 38.37 -3.76
CA PRO A 228 41.49 37.03 -4.28
C PRO A 228 40.63 35.90 -3.71
N ASP A 229 40.35 35.94 -2.39
CA ASP A 229 39.54 34.89 -1.73
C ASP A 229 38.08 34.97 -2.17
N TRP A 230 37.56 36.18 -2.38
CA TRP A 230 36.22 36.39 -2.91
C TRP A 230 36.11 35.90 -4.36
N GLU A 231 37.08 36.24 -5.22
CA GLU A 231 37.10 35.80 -6.62
C GLU A 231 37.17 34.27 -6.76
N ALA A 232 37.81 33.57 -5.81
CA ALA A 232 37.85 32.11 -5.78
C ALA A 232 36.46 31.46 -5.55
N VAL A 233 35.59 32.11 -4.78
CA VAL A 233 34.23 31.61 -4.46
C VAL A 233 33.17 32.15 -5.41
N ALA A 234 33.31 33.41 -5.84
CA ALA A 234 32.43 34.11 -6.77
C ALA A 234 32.55 33.64 -8.23
N ASN A 235 32.73 32.33 -8.42
CA ASN A 235 32.90 31.71 -9.72
C ASN A 235 31.55 31.34 -10.36
N TRP A 236 31.60 31.14 -11.68
CA TRP A 236 30.48 30.70 -12.52
C TRP A 236 30.80 29.29 -13.04
N SER A 237 30.55 28.27 -12.22
CA SER A 237 30.91 26.89 -12.54
C SER A 237 29.85 26.14 -13.35
N THR A 238 30.28 25.16 -14.15
CA THR A 238 29.37 24.24 -14.87
C THR A 238 28.44 23.50 -13.91
N LEU A 239 28.99 22.97 -12.80
CA LEU A 239 28.20 22.29 -11.78
C LEU A 239 27.15 23.20 -11.16
N GLY A 240 27.48 24.49 -10.94
CA GLY A 240 26.53 25.51 -10.50
C GLY A 240 25.38 25.69 -11.47
N PHE A 241 25.67 25.72 -12.78
CA PHE A 241 24.63 25.83 -13.81
C PHE A 241 23.76 24.56 -13.90
N GLU A 242 24.35 23.37 -13.82
CA GLU A 242 23.59 22.11 -13.79
C GLU A 242 22.66 22.01 -12.57
N SER A 243 23.16 22.47 -11.42
CA SER A 243 22.39 22.53 -10.18
C SER A 243 21.26 23.57 -10.27
N LEU A 244 21.50 24.72 -10.92
CA LEU A 244 20.46 25.72 -11.22
C LEU A 244 19.31 25.09 -11.99
N VAL A 245 19.60 24.33 -13.06
CA VAL A 245 18.56 23.69 -13.88
C VAL A 245 17.81 22.65 -13.05
N THR A 246 18.54 21.85 -12.27
CA THR A 246 17.95 20.84 -11.37
C THR A 246 16.98 21.47 -10.38
N LEU A 247 17.41 22.51 -9.66
CA LEU A 247 16.59 23.19 -8.65
C LEU A 247 15.33 23.83 -9.27
N ILE A 248 15.46 24.45 -10.44
CA ILE A 248 14.31 25.04 -11.13
C ILE A 248 13.25 23.98 -11.44
N LEU A 249 13.66 22.83 -12.01
CA LEU A 249 12.72 21.77 -12.37
C LEU A 249 12.12 21.07 -11.14
N ALA A 250 12.94 20.84 -10.12
CA ALA A 250 12.57 20.19 -8.87
C ALA A 250 11.52 21.01 -8.11
N ILE A 251 11.85 22.27 -7.79
CA ILE A 251 11.00 23.14 -6.96
C ILE A 251 9.74 23.55 -7.72
N LEU A 252 9.83 23.80 -9.03
CA LEU A 252 8.65 24.08 -9.86
C LEU A 252 7.62 22.96 -9.74
N SER A 253 8.09 21.71 -9.84
CA SER A 253 7.22 20.54 -9.78
C SER A 253 6.61 20.37 -8.40
N ALA A 254 7.41 20.49 -7.34
CA ALA A 254 6.96 20.31 -5.96
C ALA A 254 5.96 21.38 -5.52
N GLN A 255 6.27 22.65 -5.80
CA GLN A 255 5.44 23.79 -5.37
C GLN A 255 4.05 23.78 -6.01
N LEU A 256 3.92 23.23 -7.21
CA LEU A 256 2.63 23.05 -7.87
C LEU A 256 1.77 21.97 -7.20
N PHE A 257 2.33 21.05 -6.42
CA PHE A 257 1.54 20.09 -5.64
C PHE A 257 1.49 20.43 -4.15
N ASP A 258 2.13 21.50 -3.71
CA ASP A 258 2.08 21.94 -2.32
C ASP A 258 0.72 22.59 -2.01
N MET A 259 -0.06 21.93 -1.14
CA MET A 259 -1.38 22.39 -0.76
C MET A 259 -1.35 23.64 0.11
N VAL A 260 -0.24 23.94 0.78
CA VAL A 260 -0.04 25.20 1.51
C VAL A 260 -0.23 26.38 0.54
N VAL A 261 0.38 26.30 -0.64
CA VAL A 261 0.28 27.35 -1.66
C VAL A 261 -1.13 27.45 -2.22
N TRP A 262 -1.71 26.30 -2.56
CA TRP A 262 -3.04 26.23 -3.14
C TRP A 262 -4.13 26.76 -2.22
N GLN A 263 -4.06 26.52 -0.93
CA GLN A 263 -5.01 27.11 0.03
C GLN A 263 -5.06 28.64 -0.04
N ARG A 264 -3.91 29.29 -0.22
CA ARG A 264 -3.81 30.75 -0.34
C ARG A 264 -4.44 31.27 -1.64
N VAL A 265 -4.47 30.45 -2.71
CA VAL A 265 -5.18 30.75 -3.96
C VAL A 265 -6.68 30.91 -3.74
N TRP A 266 -7.30 30.07 -2.92
CA TRP A 266 -8.74 30.15 -2.58
C TRP A 266 -9.05 31.11 -1.42
N ALA A 267 -8.09 31.34 -0.53
CA ALA A 267 -8.25 32.28 0.58
C ALA A 267 -8.19 33.76 0.15
N ALA A 268 -7.54 34.05 -0.99
CA ALA A 268 -7.44 35.40 -1.55
C ALA A 268 -8.82 35.97 -1.95
N ARG A 269 -9.08 37.22 -1.57
CA ARG A 269 -10.37 37.90 -1.78
C ARG A 269 -10.78 38.00 -3.25
N ASN A 270 -9.84 38.31 -4.13
CA ASN A 270 -10.03 38.41 -5.58
C ASN A 270 -8.70 38.09 -6.29
N ASP A 271 -8.75 38.02 -7.62
CA ASP A 271 -7.58 37.61 -8.42
C ASP A 271 -6.47 38.67 -8.45
N THR A 272 -6.82 39.93 -8.28
CA THR A 272 -5.86 41.03 -8.15
C THR A 272 -5.08 40.90 -6.83
N ASP A 273 -5.79 40.64 -5.73
CA ASP A 273 -5.20 40.41 -4.41
C ASP A 273 -4.30 39.16 -4.41
N LEU A 274 -4.73 38.09 -5.08
CA LEU A 274 -3.89 36.90 -5.27
C LEU A 274 -2.60 37.23 -6.02
N ARG A 275 -2.68 37.93 -7.15
CA ARG A 275 -1.51 38.26 -7.97
C ARG A 275 -0.51 39.13 -7.23
N TRP A 276 -0.97 40.19 -6.57
CA TRP A 276 -0.09 41.04 -5.78
C TRP A 276 0.48 40.32 -4.56
N GLY A 277 -0.30 39.42 -3.93
CA GLY A 277 0.17 38.62 -2.80
C GLY A 277 1.31 37.69 -3.20
N LEU A 278 1.13 36.93 -4.29
CA LEU A 278 2.17 36.01 -4.79
C LEU A 278 3.43 36.77 -5.27
N LEU A 279 3.28 37.94 -5.91
CA LEU A 279 4.42 38.79 -6.31
C LEU A 279 5.18 39.31 -5.09
N TYR A 280 4.46 39.82 -4.09
CA TYR A 280 5.07 40.36 -2.88
C TYR A 280 5.79 39.28 -2.06
N GLY A 281 5.09 38.17 -1.77
CA GLY A 281 5.66 37.03 -1.06
C GLY A 281 6.86 36.42 -1.80
N GLY A 282 6.73 36.24 -3.12
CA GLY A 282 7.83 35.74 -3.96
C GLY A 282 9.06 36.65 -3.96
N THR A 283 8.87 37.97 -3.96
CA THR A 283 9.98 38.92 -3.87
C THR A 283 10.72 38.79 -2.54
N LEU A 284 10.00 38.65 -1.42
CA LEU A 284 10.62 38.45 -0.10
C LEU A 284 11.39 37.13 -0.03
N VAL A 285 10.83 36.05 -0.59
CA VAL A 285 11.50 34.75 -0.70
C VAL A 285 12.79 34.88 -1.52
N PHE A 286 12.72 35.50 -2.70
CA PHE A 286 13.89 35.72 -3.56
C PHE A 286 15.01 36.44 -2.84
N LEU A 287 14.70 37.56 -2.17
CA LEU A 287 15.68 38.35 -1.43
C LEU A 287 16.31 37.56 -0.29
N THR A 288 15.51 36.75 0.41
CA THR A 288 15.99 35.90 1.52
C THR A 288 16.93 34.81 1.00
N MET A 289 16.55 34.11 -0.07
CA MET A 289 17.38 33.07 -0.69
C MET A 289 18.70 33.64 -1.22
N MET A 290 18.66 34.79 -1.88
CA MET A 290 19.86 35.50 -2.33
C MET A 290 20.75 35.89 -1.15
N ALA A 291 20.17 36.45 -0.08
CA ALA A 291 20.93 36.89 1.09
C ALA A 291 21.66 35.72 1.76
N PHE A 292 20.97 34.63 2.09
CA PHE A 292 21.59 33.47 2.72
C PHE A 292 22.56 32.73 1.79
N GLY A 293 22.27 32.66 0.49
CA GLY A 293 23.20 32.09 -0.48
C GLY A 293 24.52 32.88 -0.56
N VAL A 294 24.44 34.21 -0.61
CA VAL A 294 25.64 35.08 -0.56
C VAL A 294 26.37 34.96 0.78
N LEU A 295 25.66 34.81 1.90
CA LEU A 295 26.30 34.54 3.20
C LEU A 295 27.08 33.23 3.21
N GLY A 296 26.59 32.18 2.54
CA GLY A 296 27.33 30.93 2.33
C GLY A 296 28.64 31.15 1.55
N MET A 297 28.56 31.91 0.46
CA MET A 297 29.76 32.29 -0.33
C MET A 297 30.76 33.10 0.51
N LEU A 298 30.27 34.06 1.30
CA LEU A 298 31.11 34.86 2.19
C LEU A 298 31.78 34.00 3.28
N ALA A 299 31.04 33.04 3.83
CA ALA A 299 31.56 32.13 4.84
C ALA A 299 32.68 31.23 4.28
N GLU A 300 32.52 30.71 3.06
CA GLU A 300 33.59 29.98 2.38
C GLU A 300 34.82 30.87 2.15
N ALA A 301 34.61 32.07 1.63
CA ALA A 301 35.70 32.98 1.30
C ALA A 301 36.48 33.39 2.57
N GLN A 302 35.80 33.51 3.71
CA GLN A 302 36.44 33.77 5.00
C GLN A 302 37.23 32.57 5.53
N ASP A 303 36.75 31.32 5.40
CA ASP A 303 37.55 30.15 5.82
C ASP A 303 38.80 30.02 4.95
N ARG A 304 38.71 30.31 3.64
CA ARG A 304 39.87 30.37 2.73
C ARG A 304 40.90 31.41 3.14
N ALA A 305 40.44 32.57 3.61
CA ALA A 305 41.31 33.66 4.08
C ALA A 305 42.03 33.35 5.40
N ARG A 306 41.70 32.25 6.11
CA ARG A 306 42.38 31.86 7.35
C ARG A 306 43.78 31.33 7.07
N ALA A 307 44.69 31.55 8.02
CA ALA A 307 46.06 31.03 7.95
C ALA A 307 46.12 29.49 7.83
N ALA A 308 45.12 28.80 8.38
CA ALA A 308 44.90 27.37 8.21
C ALA A 308 43.41 27.12 7.95
N PRO A 309 42.97 27.08 6.68
CA PRO A 309 41.61 26.69 6.32
C PRO A 309 41.36 25.26 6.82
N HIS A 310 40.15 24.97 7.26
CA HIS A 310 39.86 23.67 7.88
C HIS A 310 38.52 23.08 7.45
N LEU A 311 37.65 23.89 6.83
CA LEU A 311 36.36 23.45 6.30
C LEU A 311 36.37 23.41 4.77
N THR A 312 37.15 24.28 4.12
CA THR A 312 37.22 24.33 2.64
C THR A 312 38.23 23.37 2.01
N ILE A 313 39.02 22.67 2.83
CA ILE A 313 39.98 21.66 2.35
C ILE A 313 39.26 20.33 2.08
N ASP A 314 38.28 19.96 2.90
CA ASP A 314 37.48 18.75 2.74
C ASP A 314 36.11 19.08 2.09
N PRO A 315 35.80 18.51 0.90
CA PRO A 315 34.50 18.68 0.26
C PRO A 315 33.31 18.31 1.17
N TYR A 316 33.49 17.38 2.09
CA TYR A 316 32.43 16.93 2.98
C TYR A 316 32.15 17.89 4.13
N THR A 317 33.06 18.81 4.48
CA THR A 317 32.85 19.77 5.59
C THR A 317 32.41 21.15 5.13
N LYS A 318 32.42 21.41 3.81
CA LYS A 318 32.16 22.73 3.23
C LYS A 318 30.79 23.31 3.65
N TYR A 319 29.76 22.48 3.77
CA TYR A 319 28.41 22.92 4.17
C TYR A 319 28.36 23.57 5.57
N LEU A 320 29.36 23.29 6.43
CA LEU A 320 29.44 23.85 7.79
C LEU A 320 30.01 25.27 7.83
N ALA A 321 30.55 25.80 6.73
CA ALA A 321 31.23 27.10 6.71
C ALA A 321 30.36 28.23 7.27
N PHE A 322 29.08 28.28 6.90
CA PHE A 322 28.15 29.28 7.41
C PHE A 322 27.92 29.15 8.93
N PHE A 323 27.84 27.93 9.46
CA PHE A 323 27.67 27.71 10.89
C PHE A 323 28.93 28.02 11.69
N ASP A 324 30.11 27.76 11.11
CA ASP A 324 31.38 28.19 11.70
C ASP A 324 31.47 29.72 11.76
N LEU A 325 31.04 30.42 10.70
CA LEU A 325 30.93 31.88 10.71
C LEU A 325 29.95 32.39 11.78
N LEU A 326 28.78 31.76 11.91
CA LEU A 326 27.84 32.07 12.99
C LEU A 326 28.46 31.86 14.37
N SER A 327 29.30 30.84 14.54
CA SER A 327 29.98 30.55 15.82
C SER A 327 30.95 31.66 16.24
N ALA A 328 31.46 32.45 15.29
CA ALA A 328 32.32 33.60 15.57
C ALA A 328 31.56 34.81 16.11
N LEU A 329 30.23 34.87 15.95
CA LEU A 329 29.41 36.00 16.36
C LEU A 329 29.29 36.13 17.90
N PRO A 330 28.97 37.33 18.42
CA PRO A 330 28.58 37.51 19.81
C PRO A 330 27.38 36.63 20.18
N ASN A 331 27.34 36.14 21.43
CA ASN A 331 26.31 35.22 21.90
C ASN A 331 24.87 35.73 21.69
N ALA A 332 24.64 37.05 21.76
CA ALA A 332 23.34 37.64 21.47
C ALA A 332 22.92 37.44 20.01
N ALA A 333 23.86 37.58 19.06
CA ALA A 333 23.57 37.38 17.64
C ALA A 333 23.31 35.91 17.31
N VAL A 334 24.08 34.98 17.90
CA VAL A 334 23.81 33.54 17.82
C VAL A 334 22.41 33.23 18.38
N GLY A 335 22.07 33.80 19.53
CA GLY A 335 20.74 33.67 20.14
C GLY A 335 19.62 34.12 19.20
N CYS A 336 19.76 35.26 18.51
CA CYS A 336 18.78 35.73 17.52
C CYS A 336 18.61 34.76 16.35
N VAL A 337 19.68 34.12 15.88
CA VAL A 337 19.61 33.12 14.80
C VAL A 337 18.92 31.84 15.28
N LEU A 338 19.11 31.44 16.54
CA LEU A 338 18.35 30.32 17.11
C LEU A 338 16.86 30.65 17.25
N VAL A 339 16.52 31.87 17.66
CA VAL A 339 15.13 32.34 17.69
C VAL A 339 14.54 32.37 16.28
N LEU A 340 15.31 32.81 15.28
CA LEU A 340 14.91 32.78 13.87
C LEU A 340 14.62 31.35 13.41
N ALA A 341 15.52 30.40 13.69
CA ALA A 341 15.32 28.99 13.34
C ALA A 341 14.01 28.46 13.94
N VAL A 342 13.80 28.62 15.25
CA VAL A 342 12.55 28.16 15.89
C VAL A 342 11.31 28.88 15.30
N CYS A 343 11.41 30.18 14.99
CA CYS A 343 10.34 30.95 14.36
C CYS A 343 9.98 30.42 12.96
N LEU A 344 10.97 30.19 12.10
CA LEU A 344 10.74 29.69 10.74
C LEU A 344 10.21 28.25 10.76
N SER A 345 10.77 27.38 11.62
CA SER A 345 10.29 26.00 11.76
C SER A 345 8.83 25.95 12.22
N THR A 346 8.47 26.70 13.26
CA THR A 346 7.11 26.68 13.81
C THR A 346 6.07 27.21 12.83
N SER A 347 6.39 28.24 12.04
CA SER A 347 5.51 28.77 11.00
C SER A 347 5.33 27.77 9.85
N SER A 348 6.42 27.23 9.31
CA SER A 348 6.34 26.29 8.18
C SER A 348 5.65 24.98 8.57
N VAL A 349 5.99 24.41 9.73
CA VAL A 349 5.37 23.19 10.25
C VAL A 349 3.87 23.40 10.52
N ASP A 350 3.45 24.50 11.14
CA ASP A 350 2.02 24.80 11.32
C ASP A 350 1.27 24.87 9.98
N SER A 351 1.84 25.58 9.00
CA SER A 351 1.26 25.71 7.67
C SER A 351 1.11 24.36 6.97
N GLN A 352 2.15 23.51 6.99
CA GLN A 352 2.11 22.17 6.41
C GLN A 352 1.15 21.23 7.16
N GLN A 353 1.11 21.30 8.49
CA GLN A 353 0.15 20.56 9.31
C GLN A 353 -1.29 20.99 9.03
N SER A 354 -1.53 22.30 8.90
CA SER A 354 -2.83 22.87 8.52
C SER A 354 -3.25 22.42 7.11
N ALA A 355 -2.31 22.38 6.17
CA ALA A 355 -2.56 21.91 4.81
C ALA A 355 -2.92 20.42 4.76
N LEU A 356 -2.16 19.57 5.43
CA LEU A 356 -2.46 18.13 5.58
C LEU A 356 -3.82 17.93 6.25
N LEU A 357 -4.11 18.65 7.34
CA LEU A 357 -5.38 18.55 8.04
C LEU A 357 -6.56 18.90 7.14
N SER A 358 -6.44 19.94 6.31
CA SER A 358 -7.47 20.34 5.36
C SER A 358 -7.69 19.29 4.25
N VAL A 359 -6.61 18.68 3.73
CA VAL A 359 -6.73 17.59 2.74
C VAL A 359 -7.50 16.41 3.33
N PHE A 360 -7.17 15.99 4.55
CA PHE A 360 -7.88 14.92 5.24
C PHE A 360 -9.32 15.30 5.58
N ALA A 361 -9.51 16.48 6.17
CA ALA A 361 -10.82 16.99 6.55
C ALA A 361 -11.77 17.02 5.37
N ALA A 362 -11.32 17.49 4.21
CA ALA A 362 -12.20 17.62 3.07
C ALA A 362 -12.66 16.27 2.51
N GLU A 363 -11.80 15.24 2.50
CA GLU A 363 -12.21 13.88 2.09
C GLU A 363 -13.13 13.22 3.14
N PHE A 364 -12.90 13.46 4.44
CA PHE A 364 -13.76 12.93 5.51
C PHE A 364 -15.13 13.62 5.56
N VAL A 365 -15.17 14.95 5.43
CA VAL A 365 -16.43 15.73 5.40
C VAL A 365 -17.26 15.39 4.18
N LYS A 366 -16.65 15.23 2.99
CA LYS A 366 -17.35 14.73 1.78
C LYS A 366 -18.02 13.36 1.99
N ARG A 367 -17.53 12.55 2.95
CA ARG A 367 -18.07 11.24 3.32
C ARG A 367 -18.96 11.25 4.57
N ASN A 368 -19.34 12.43 5.07
CA ASN A 368 -20.07 12.62 6.33
C ASN A 368 -19.39 12.01 7.57
N TRP A 369 -18.05 11.95 7.59
CA TRP A 369 -17.28 11.52 8.75
C TRP A 369 -16.87 12.70 9.62
N SER A 370 -16.65 12.45 10.91
CA SER A 370 -16.24 13.50 11.85
C SER A 370 -14.83 14.02 11.57
N LEU A 371 -14.64 15.35 11.69
CA LEU A 371 -13.34 16.02 11.60
C LEU A 371 -12.28 15.45 12.58
N HIS A 372 -12.71 14.81 13.67
CA HIS A 372 -11.82 14.15 14.63
C HIS A 372 -10.92 13.10 13.98
N TRP A 373 -11.37 12.38 12.95
CA TRP A 373 -10.54 11.41 12.24
C TRP A 373 -9.41 12.08 11.44
N ALA A 374 -9.66 13.27 10.87
CA ALA A 374 -8.62 14.06 10.21
C ALA A 374 -7.52 14.49 11.21
N ARG A 375 -7.93 14.89 12.41
CA ARG A 375 -7.03 15.27 13.53
C ARG A 375 -6.17 14.10 14.00
N VAL A 376 -6.79 12.93 14.18
CA VAL A 376 -6.06 11.70 14.57
C VAL A 376 -5.05 11.31 13.49
N LEU A 377 -5.45 11.37 12.21
CA LEU A 377 -4.54 11.05 11.10
C LEU A 377 -3.34 12.00 11.05
N LEU A 378 -3.56 13.31 11.25
CA LEU A 378 -2.48 14.29 11.33
C LEU A 378 -1.50 13.99 12.46
N LEU A 379 -2.01 13.63 13.65
CA LEU A 379 -1.20 13.28 14.81
C LEU A 379 -0.36 12.03 14.52
N VAL A 380 -0.98 10.99 13.96
CA VAL A 380 -0.29 9.75 13.57
C VAL A 380 0.81 10.00 12.54
N MET A 381 0.60 10.91 11.58
CA MET A 381 1.61 11.22 10.56
C MET A 381 2.82 12.00 11.08
N ASN A 382 2.68 12.78 12.15
CA ASN A 382 3.80 13.51 12.74
C ASN A 382 4.77 12.59 13.52
N VAL A 383 4.29 11.47 14.06
CA VAL A 383 5.14 10.50 14.78
C VAL A 383 6.29 9.97 13.92
N PRO A 384 6.06 9.37 12.73
CA PRO A 384 7.15 8.92 11.88
C PRO A 384 7.98 10.08 11.33
N ALA A 385 7.41 11.29 11.22
CA ALA A 385 8.18 12.45 10.78
C ALA A 385 9.26 12.85 11.81
N VAL A 386 8.90 12.87 13.10
CA VAL A 386 9.86 13.09 14.19
C VAL A 386 10.91 11.98 14.24
N ILE A 387 10.51 10.71 14.09
CA ILE A 387 11.45 9.56 14.08
C ILE A 387 12.45 9.68 12.92
N LEU A 388 12.01 10.09 11.73
CA LEU A 388 12.91 10.27 10.58
C LEU A 388 13.82 11.48 10.76
N ALA A 389 13.34 12.57 11.38
CA ALA A 389 14.19 13.71 11.69
C ALA A 389 15.37 13.35 12.61
N MET A 390 15.19 12.37 13.51
CA MET A 390 16.26 11.84 14.34
C MET A 390 17.38 11.14 13.55
N ARG A 391 17.14 10.76 12.29
CA ARG A 391 18.16 10.17 11.42
C ARG A 391 19.09 11.21 10.80
N GLN A 392 18.78 12.51 10.95
CA GLN A 392 19.61 13.62 10.46
C GLN A 392 19.98 13.50 8.97
N ILE A 393 19.04 13.01 8.16
CA ILE A 393 19.20 12.92 6.70
C ILE A 393 19.35 14.35 6.14
N SER A 394 20.20 14.54 5.13
CA SER A 394 20.37 15.84 4.49
C SER A 394 19.03 16.45 4.09
N VAL A 395 18.80 17.67 4.57
CA VAL A 395 17.58 18.46 4.34
C VAL A 395 17.33 18.68 2.85
N LEU A 396 18.39 18.97 2.09
CA LEU A 396 18.30 19.19 0.65
C LEU A 396 17.92 17.88 -0.08
N ASN A 397 18.52 16.75 0.31
CA ASN A 397 18.18 15.45 -0.28
C ASN A 397 16.74 15.05 0.03
N LEU A 398 16.22 15.34 1.23
CA LEU A 398 14.82 15.08 1.57
C LEU A 398 13.87 15.81 0.61
N PHE A 399 14.14 17.10 0.31
CA PHE A 399 13.34 17.83 -0.67
C PHE A 399 13.44 17.22 -2.07
N LEU A 400 14.65 16.93 -2.56
CA LEU A 400 14.85 16.37 -3.90
C LEU A 400 14.08 15.06 -4.15
N ILE A 401 13.94 14.21 -3.13
CA ILE A 401 13.14 12.97 -3.21
C ILE A 401 11.67 13.30 -3.48
N GLY A 402 11.09 14.23 -2.71
CA GLY A 402 9.73 14.71 -2.91
C GLY A 402 9.55 15.37 -4.29
N ASP A 403 10.51 16.20 -4.68
CA ASP A 403 10.49 16.97 -5.90
C ASP A 403 10.53 16.07 -7.15
N LEU A 404 11.32 15.00 -7.13
CA LEU A 404 11.38 14.04 -8.23
C LEU A 404 10.05 13.30 -8.43
N ILE A 405 9.39 12.92 -7.34
CA ILE A 405 8.06 12.32 -7.39
C ILE A 405 7.04 13.33 -7.94
N ALA A 406 7.12 14.59 -7.52
CA ALA A 406 6.29 15.67 -8.04
C ALA A 406 6.47 15.86 -9.56
N ALA A 407 7.70 15.80 -10.03
CA ALA A 407 8.05 15.95 -11.45
C ALA A 407 7.38 14.89 -12.34
N THR A 408 7.09 13.70 -11.79
CA THR A 408 6.40 12.63 -12.54
C THR A 408 4.99 12.98 -12.97
N VAL A 409 4.33 13.90 -12.28
CA VAL A 409 2.90 14.24 -12.49
C VAL A 409 2.66 15.69 -12.86
N CYS A 410 3.63 16.57 -12.61
CA CYS A 410 3.54 17.99 -12.92
C CYS A 410 3.10 18.29 -14.35
N LEU A 411 3.88 17.89 -15.35
CA LEU A 411 3.53 18.18 -16.74
C LEU A 411 2.26 17.44 -17.20
N PRO A 412 2.06 16.14 -16.92
CA PRO A 412 0.82 15.45 -17.27
C PRO A 412 -0.46 16.13 -16.77
N VAL A 413 -0.44 16.68 -15.56
CA VAL A 413 -1.57 17.39 -14.98
C VAL A 413 -1.72 18.80 -15.55
N TYR A 414 -0.68 19.64 -15.47
CA TYR A 414 -0.84 21.07 -15.74
C TYR A 414 -0.91 21.40 -17.24
N CYS A 415 -0.42 20.52 -18.12
CA CYS A 415 -0.75 20.59 -19.55
C CYS A 415 -2.26 20.41 -19.82
N GLY A 416 -3.01 19.84 -18.87
CA GLY A 416 -4.47 19.70 -18.87
C GLY A 416 -5.27 21.00 -19.00
N LEU A 417 -4.63 22.15 -18.75
CA LEU A 417 -5.21 23.46 -19.03
C LEU A 417 -5.50 23.65 -20.52
N HIS A 418 -4.78 22.94 -21.39
CA HIS A 418 -5.11 22.89 -22.80
C HIS A 418 -6.22 21.85 -23.05
N PRO A 419 -7.29 22.21 -23.78
CA PRO A 419 -8.45 21.33 -23.97
C PRO A 419 -8.10 20.01 -24.69
N SER A 420 -7.03 20.00 -25.48
CA SER A 420 -6.57 18.82 -26.23
C SER A 420 -5.99 17.69 -25.37
N ILE A 421 -5.62 17.93 -24.11
CA ILE A 421 -5.02 16.88 -23.29
C ILE A 421 -6.12 15.96 -22.75
N THR A 422 -5.99 14.66 -22.92
CA THR A 422 -6.99 13.68 -22.48
C THR A 422 -6.60 13.04 -21.15
N SER A 423 -7.56 12.46 -20.43
CA SER A 423 -7.28 11.72 -19.19
C SER A 423 -6.33 10.54 -19.42
N LEU A 424 -6.52 9.81 -20.52
CA LEU A 424 -5.64 8.70 -20.87
C LEU A 424 -4.22 9.19 -21.17
N GLY A 425 -4.09 10.31 -21.88
CA GLY A 425 -2.79 10.93 -22.14
C GLY A 425 -2.08 11.34 -20.85
N ALA A 426 -2.78 12.03 -19.95
CA ALA A 426 -2.21 12.43 -18.66
C ALA A 426 -1.80 11.22 -17.81
N VAL A 427 -2.64 10.18 -17.69
CA VAL A 427 -2.29 8.95 -16.96
C VAL A 427 -1.09 8.25 -17.60
N SER A 428 -1.07 8.14 -18.94
CA SER A 428 0.05 7.52 -19.67
C SER A 428 1.35 8.31 -19.48
N GLY A 429 1.28 9.64 -19.42
CA GLY A 429 2.41 10.50 -19.12
C GLY A 429 2.98 10.29 -17.72
N VAL A 430 2.11 10.18 -16.70
CA VAL A 430 2.54 9.86 -15.32
C VAL A 430 3.22 8.50 -15.25
N VAL A 431 2.64 7.49 -15.91
CA VAL A 431 3.22 6.14 -15.98
C VAL A 431 4.59 6.20 -16.66
N ALA A 432 4.69 6.86 -17.82
CA ALA A 432 5.96 7.01 -18.54
C ALA A 432 7.02 7.75 -17.71
N ALA A 433 6.64 8.77 -16.95
CA ALA A 433 7.55 9.52 -16.09
C ALA A 433 8.15 8.66 -14.98
N ASN A 434 7.32 7.89 -14.27
CA ASN A 434 7.77 6.98 -13.21
C ASN A 434 8.69 5.88 -13.77
N LEU A 435 8.37 5.37 -14.96
CA LEU A 435 9.22 4.40 -15.67
C LEU A 435 10.55 5.01 -16.10
N THR A 436 10.53 6.28 -16.50
CA THR A 436 11.75 7.00 -16.88
C THR A 436 12.69 7.12 -15.68
N VAL A 437 12.19 7.42 -14.48
CA VAL A 437 13.02 7.42 -13.25
C VAL A 437 13.69 6.06 -13.06
N LEU A 438 12.93 4.97 -13.19
CA LEU A 438 13.44 3.61 -13.03
C LEU A 438 14.48 3.25 -14.09
N VAL A 439 14.24 3.60 -15.36
CA VAL A 439 15.16 3.33 -16.48
C VAL A 439 16.45 4.15 -16.32
N CYS A 440 16.34 5.43 -15.92
CA CYS A 440 17.50 6.26 -15.64
C CYS A 440 18.35 5.66 -14.50
N GLY A 441 17.72 5.22 -13.41
CA GLY A 441 18.40 4.57 -12.31
C GLY A 441 19.06 3.25 -12.70
N TRP A 442 18.35 2.42 -13.46
CA TRP A 442 18.91 1.14 -13.93
C TRP A 442 20.10 1.37 -14.86
N SER A 443 19.97 2.30 -15.81
CA SER A 443 21.07 2.66 -16.72
C SER A 443 22.29 3.19 -15.96
N TRP A 444 22.06 4.02 -14.93
CA TRP A 444 23.14 4.66 -14.17
C TRP A 444 23.89 3.71 -13.24
N TYR A 445 23.16 2.86 -12.50
CA TYR A 445 23.74 1.97 -11.50
C TYR A 445 23.95 0.54 -11.99
N GLY A 446 23.59 0.24 -13.25
CA GLY A 446 23.77 -1.08 -13.87
C GLY A 446 22.94 -2.22 -13.26
N THR A 447 22.07 -1.92 -12.28
CA THR A 447 21.26 -2.91 -11.56
C THR A 447 19.79 -2.50 -11.53
N PHE A 448 18.89 -3.48 -11.49
CA PHE A 448 17.44 -3.23 -11.38
C PHE A 448 17.09 -2.45 -10.10
N LEU A 449 17.75 -2.76 -8.97
CA LEU A 449 17.60 -2.00 -7.72
C LEU A 449 18.05 -0.55 -7.89
N GLY A 450 19.04 -0.29 -8.74
CA GLY A 450 19.45 1.04 -9.17
C GLY A 450 18.29 1.91 -9.68
N GLY A 451 17.31 1.30 -10.35
CA GLY A 451 16.07 1.97 -10.77
C GLY A 451 15.30 2.58 -9.60
N PHE A 452 15.06 1.79 -8.56
CA PHE A 452 14.36 2.26 -7.35
C PHE A 452 15.23 3.19 -6.50
N GLN A 453 16.53 2.93 -6.43
CA GLN A 453 17.49 3.81 -5.75
C GLN A 453 17.48 5.22 -6.34
N MET A 454 17.15 5.38 -7.63
CA MET A 454 17.11 6.70 -8.25
C MET A 454 16.00 7.61 -7.69
N TYR A 455 14.92 7.06 -7.13
CA TYR A 455 13.94 7.88 -6.38
C TYR A 455 14.54 8.53 -5.14
N ALA A 456 15.56 7.91 -4.55
CA ALA A 456 16.29 8.48 -3.42
C ALA A 456 17.34 9.52 -3.84
N LEU A 457 17.56 9.73 -5.16
CA LEU A 457 18.59 10.60 -5.75
C LEU A 457 19.94 10.52 -5.00
N PRO A 458 20.63 9.36 -4.99
CA PRO A 458 21.82 9.13 -4.16
C PRO A 458 22.96 10.11 -4.45
N ALA A 459 23.07 10.55 -5.71
CA ALA A 459 24.07 11.51 -6.15
C ALA A 459 23.77 12.95 -5.67
N GLY A 460 22.56 13.23 -5.18
CA GLY A 460 22.14 14.53 -4.68
C GLY A 460 22.16 15.64 -5.73
N LEU A 461 22.19 16.90 -5.27
CA LEU A 461 22.23 18.08 -6.12
C LEU A 461 23.57 18.27 -6.84
N TYR A 462 24.66 17.83 -6.23
CA TYR A 462 26.04 18.12 -6.67
C TYR A 462 26.52 17.17 -7.76
N SER A 463 25.61 16.74 -8.64
CA SER A 463 25.89 15.82 -9.74
C SER A 463 25.04 16.15 -10.97
N SER A 464 25.65 16.05 -12.15
CA SER A 464 24.96 16.15 -13.44
C SER A 464 23.85 15.10 -13.59
N ALA A 465 23.91 14.00 -12.84
CA ALA A 465 22.90 12.94 -12.85
C ALA A 465 21.51 13.46 -12.47
N ALA A 466 21.42 14.35 -11.48
CA ALA A 466 20.15 14.90 -11.03
C ALA A 466 19.50 15.74 -12.14
N MET A 467 20.27 16.64 -12.75
CA MET A 467 19.80 17.47 -13.87
C MET A 467 19.27 16.60 -15.01
N ILE A 468 20.03 15.58 -15.43
CA ILE A 468 19.66 14.68 -16.51
C ILE A 468 18.33 13.99 -16.19
N VAL A 469 18.18 13.45 -14.98
CA VAL A 469 16.95 12.74 -14.62
C VAL A 469 15.74 13.66 -14.57
N PHE A 470 15.82 14.84 -13.96
CA PHE A 470 14.69 15.78 -13.96
C PHE A 470 14.29 16.18 -15.38
N ILE A 471 15.25 16.48 -16.26
CA ILE A 471 14.98 16.83 -17.66
C ILE A 471 14.30 15.65 -18.39
N VAL A 472 14.90 14.46 -18.33
CA VAL A 472 14.42 13.32 -19.11
C VAL A 472 13.05 12.86 -18.62
N VAL A 473 12.82 12.85 -17.30
CA VAL A 473 11.51 12.51 -16.69
C VAL A 473 10.43 13.48 -17.14
N MET A 474 10.68 14.78 -17.00
CA MET A 474 9.70 15.80 -17.39
C MET A 474 9.43 15.77 -18.89
N LEU A 475 10.47 15.75 -19.73
CA LEU A 475 10.30 15.68 -21.19
C LEU A 475 9.55 14.42 -21.63
N THR A 476 9.89 13.26 -21.09
CA THR A 476 9.22 12.00 -21.42
C THR A 476 7.75 12.06 -21.01
N SER A 477 7.45 12.55 -19.81
CA SER A 477 6.08 12.73 -19.33
C SER A 477 5.25 13.62 -20.26
N LEU A 478 5.86 14.72 -20.74
CA LEU A 478 5.22 15.68 -21.63
C LEU A 478 4.95 15.07 -23.02
N PHE A 479 5.97 14.48 -23.64
CA PHE A 479 5.86 13.88 -24.97
C PHE A 479 4.82 12.76 -25.01
N VAL A 480 4.82 11.88 -24.00
CA VAL A 480 3.82 10.80 -23.91
C VAL A 480 2.43 11.37 -23.65
N THR A 481 2.29 12.36 -22.75
CA THR A 481 0.99 13.01 -22.49
C THR A 481 0.39 13.60 -23.76
N VAL A 482 1.16 14.40 -24.47
CA VAL A 482 0.72 15.05 -25.72
C VAL A 482 0.49 14.02 -26.81
N GLY A 483 1.42 13.10 -27.01
CA GLY A 483 1.35 12.07 -28.06
C GLY A 483 0.10 11.19 -27.92
N VAL A 484 -0.15 10.63 -26.75
CA VAL A 484 -1.33 9.80 -26.49
C VAL A 484 -2.62 10.62 -26.59
N SER A 485 -2.62 11.86 -26.10
CA SER A 485 -3.80 12.73 -26.21
C SER A 485 -4.16 13.04 -27.66
N VAL A 486 -3.16 13.37 -28.50
CA VAL A 486 -3.35 13.65 -29.92
C VAL A 486 -3.80 12.40 -30.68
N LEU A 487 -3.18 11.24 -30.40
CA LEU A 487 -3.58 9.98 -31.00
C LEU A 487 -5.02 9.61 -30.63
N GLN A 488 -5.40 9.76 -29.36
CA GLN A 488 -6.76 9.48 -28.91
C GLN A 488 -7.77 10.37 -29.64
N MET A 489 -7.54 11.68 -29.71
CA MET A 489 -8.45 12.59 -30.41
C MET A 489 -8.53 12.32 -31.92
N ARG A 490 -7.44 11.85 -32.54
CA ARG A 490 -7.38 11.59 -33.99
C ARG A 490 -8.06 10.28 -34.39
N PHE A 491 -7.96 9.24 -33.56
CA PHE A 491 -8.44 7.90 -33.91
C PHE A 491 -9.75 7.50 -33.20
N TYR A 492 -10.06 8.07 -32.03
CA TYR A 492 -11.17 7.62 -31.19
C TYR A 492 -11.85 8.75 -30.40
N PRO A 493 -12.81 9.49 -31.01
CA PRO A 493 -13.60 10.51 -30.30
C PRO A 493 -14.57 9.92 -29.24
N SER A 494 -14.68 8.58 -29.13
CA SER A 494 -15.43 7.90 -28.07
C SER A 494 -14.58 6.81 -27.41
N SER A 495 -14.68 6.68 -26.08
CA SER A 495 -13.72 6.00 -25.20
C SER A 495 -13.72 4.46 -25.23
N GLU A 496 -14.51 3.81 -26.09
CA GLU A 496 -14.75 2.35 -25.98
C GLU A 496 -13.95 1.47 -26.96
N SER A 497 -13.25 2.00 -27.96
CA SER A 497 -12.67 1.17 -29.04
C SER A 497 -11.13 1.18 -29.16
N PHE A 498 -10.39 1.75 -28.20
CA PHE A 498 -8.92 1.77 -28.22
C PHE A 498 -8.25 0.55 -27.59
N LEU A 499 -8.96 -0.26 -26.80
CA LEU A 499 -8.41 -1.43 -26.09
C LEU A 499 -8.02 -2.62 -27.00
N SER A 500 -8.13 -2.48 -28.33
CA SER A 500 -7.92 -3.57 -29.29
C SER A 500 -6.70 -3.42 -30.19
N TRP A 501 -5.74 -2.52 -29.91
CA TRP A 501 -4.53 -2.37 -30.74
C TRP A 501 -3.23 -2.65 -29.96
N GLY A 502 -2.57 -3.75 -30.34
CA GLY A 502 -1.25 -4.14 -29.88
C GLY A 502 -0.14 -3.40 -30.62
N PHE A 503 0.86 -2.92 -29.89
CA PHE A 503 2.10 -2.36 -30.42
C PHE A 503 3.29 -3.29 -30.12
N SER A 504 4.11 -3.55 -31.13
CA SER A 504 5.43 -4.19 -31.00
C SER A 504 6.48 -3.14 -30.64
N ILE A 505 7.16 -3.30 -29.49
CA ILE A 505 8.26 -2.43 -29.04
C ILE A 505 9.33 -3.31 -28.36
N ASP A 506 10.61 -2.99 -28.65
CA ASP A 506 11.80 -3.80 -28.38
C ASP A 506 12.14 -4.13 -26.91
N ASN A 507 12.87 -5.25 -26.77
CA ASN A 507 12.82 -6.25 -25.70
C ASN A 507 13.73 -6.05 -24.47
N ALA A 508 13.91 -4.84 -23.96
CA ALA A 508 14.61 -4.65 -22.67
C ALA A 508 13.84 -3.75 -21.69
N THR A 509 13.16 -2.74 -22.23
CA THR A 509 12.39 -1.75 -21.47
C THR A 509 11.05 -2.32 -20.97
N VAL A 510 10.44 -3.23 -21.74
CA VAL A 510 9.11 -3.85 -21.48
C VAL A 510 9.06 -4.65 -20.18
N TYR A 511 10.21 -5.11 -19.71
CA TYR A 511 10.28 -6.13 -18.68
C TYR A 511 10.46 -5.58 -17.26
N ALA A 512 11.06 -4.39 -17.10
CA ALA A 512 11.05 -3.62 -15.85
C ALA A 512 9.76 -2.79 -15.66
N LEU A 513 8.98 -2.66 -16.73
CA LEU A 513 7.74 -1.90 -16.86
C LEU A 513 6.55 -2.59 -16.16
N LEU A 514 6.55 -3.92 -16.11
CA LEU A 514 5.34 -4.71 -15.80
C LEU A 514 5.00 -4.78 -14.30
N ILE A 515 5.96 -4.62 -13.38
CA ILE A 515 5.69 -4.69 -11.93
C ILE A 515 4.94 -3.44 -11.42
N PRO A 516 5.37 -2.20 -11.75
CA PRO A 516 4.64 -0.98 -11.38
C PRO A 516 3.37 -0.79 -12.22
N VAL A 517 3.38 -1.17 -13.51
CA VAL A 517 2.16 -1.16 -14.35
C VAL A 517 1.11 -2.12 -13.80
N PHE A 518 1.52 -3.27 -13.26
CA PHE A 518 0.59 -4.21 -12.66
C PHE A 518 0.00 -3.70 -11.34
N PHE A 519 0.79 -3.16 -10.42
CA PHE A 519 0.24 -2.50 -9.22
C PHE A 519 -0.68 -1.32 -9.58
N SER A 520 -0.34 -0.58 -10.65
CA SER A 520 -1.18 0.50 -11.20
C SER A 520 -2.46 -0.03 -11.85
N PHE A 521 -2.41 -1.20 -12.50
CA PHE A 521 -3.57 -1.85 -13.13
C PHE A 521 -4.52 -2.47 -12.10
N VAL A 522 -3.97 -3.11 -11.06
CA VAL A 522 -4.75 -3.61 -9.91
C VAL A 522 -5.44 -2.42 -9.25
N THR A 523 -4.71 -1.35 -8.94
CA THR A 523 -5.28 -0.10 -8.38
C THR A 523 -6.31 0.53 -9.31
N ALA A 524 -6.07 0.55 -10.64
CA ALA A 524 -7.01 1.08 -11.63
C ALA A 524 -8.29 0.22 -11.77
N ALA A 525 -8.18 -1.10 -11.66
CA ALA A 525 -9.32 -2.01 -11.65
C ALA A 525 -10.10 -1.92 -10.32
N THR A 526 -9.42 -1.71 -9.18
CA THR A 526 -10.06 -1.39 -7.88
C THR A 526 -10.87 -0.08 -7.99
N VAL A 527 -10.29 0.93 -8.65
CA VAL A 527 -10.94 2.22 -8.91
C VAL A 527 -12.07 2.10 -9.96
N TYR A 528 -11.95 1.22 -10.94
CA TYR A 528 -13.01 0.92 -11.91
C TYR A 528 -14.23 0.26 -11.24
N ALA A 529 -14.00 -0.68 -10.32
CA ALA A 529 -15.07 -1.27 -9.52
C ALA A 529 -15.73 -0.26 -8.57
N MET A 530 -14.95 0.71 -8.04
CA MET A 530 -15.46 1.86 -7.28
C MET A 530 -16.41 2.75 -8.12
N MET A 531 -16.15 2.93 -9.42
CA MET A 531 -16.99 3.75 -10.31
C MET A 531 -18.40 3.19 -10.52
N LYS A 532 -18.59 1.87 -10.41
CA LYS A 532 -19.91 1.24 -10.60
C LYS A 532 -20.79 1.27 -9.34
N ARG A 533 -20.22 1.63 -8.18
CA ARG A 533 -20.80 1.34 -6.86
C ARG A 533 -21.48 2.52 -6.16
N PHE A 534 -21.27 3.76 -6.61
CA PHE A 534 -21.87 4.96 -6.00
C PHE A 534 -23.36 5.18 -6.35
N ARG A 535 -24.14 4.13 -6.60
CA ARG A 535 -25.56 4.27 -7.00
C ARG A 535 -26.60 3.49 -6.20
N SER A 536 -26.28 2.68 -5.18
CA SER A 536 -27.36 2.03 -4.42
C SER A 536 -26.92 1.46 -3.07
N SER A 537 -27.47 2.00 -1.97
CA SER A 537 -28.36 1.28 -1.04
C SER A 537 -28.33 1.90 0.37
N SER A 538 -29.52 2.05 0.95
CA SER A 538 -29.79 2.60 2.29
C SER A 538 -29.79 1.56 3.43
N ASN A 539 -29.66 0.26 3.16
CA ASN A 539 -29.79 -0.81 4.18
C ASN A 539 -28.50 -1.63 4.41
N ALA A 540 -28.31 -2.14 5.64
CA ALA A 540 -27.10 -2.88 6.05
C ALA A 540 -26.95 -4.27 5.40
N LEU A 541 -28.08 -4.94 5.11
CA LEU A 541 -28.12 -6.22 4.39
C LEU A 541 -27.74 -6.05 2.93
N ASP A 542 -28.27 -5.03 2.27
CA ASP A 542 -27.94 -4.71 0.88
C ASP A 542 -26.47 -4.31 0.71
N PHE A 543 -25.92 -3.54 1.66
CA PHE A 543 -24.48 -3.25 1.69
C PHE A 543 -23.65 -4.54 1.80
N ALA A 544 -24.07 -5.45 2.68
CA ALA A 544 -23.38 -6.72 2.88
C ALA A 544 -23.45 -7.60 1.62
N ASP A 545 -24.61 -7.67 0.96
CA ASP A 545 -24.78 -8.48 -0.25
C ASP A 545 -24.00 -7.90 -1.45
N ASP A 546 -23.83 -6.57 -1.48
CA ASP A 546 -23.02 -5.89 -2.48
C ASP A 546 -21.51 -5.96 -2.21
N TYR A 547 -21.09 -5.90 -0.94
CA TYR A 547 -19.67 -5.88 -0.56
C TYR A 547 -19.08 -7.30 -0.45
N TYR A 548 -19.80 -8.23 0.16
CA TYR A 548 -19.26 -9.50 0.64
C TYR A 548 -19.68 -10.72 -0.18
N THR A 549 -20.67 -10.60 -1.08
CA THR A 549 -21.14 -11.72 -1.91
C THR A 549 -21.27 -11.38 -3.39
N ALA A 550 -21.57 -10.13 -3.75
CA ALA A 550 -21.84 -9.73 -5.12
C ALA A 550 -22.86 -10.66 -5.81
N ARG A 551 -23.92 -11.00 -5.07
CA ARG A 551 -24.80 -12.14 -5.37
C ARG A 551 -25.37 -12.08 -6.78
N GLY A 552 -25.21 -13.18 -7.51
CA GLY A 552 -25.85 -13.36 -8.81
C GLY A 552 -25.39 -12.40 -9.92
N ARG A 553 -24.25 -11.73 -9.77
CA ARG A 553 -23.82 -10.66 -10.70
C ARG A 553 -23.05 -11.17 -11.92
N PHE A 554 -22.31 -12.28 -11.81
CA PHE A 554 -21.28 -12.63 -12.79
C PHE A 554 -21.61 -13.84 -13.67
N SER A 555 -21.12 -13.80 -14.92
CA SER A 555 -21.26 -14.87 -15.91
C SER A 555 -20.24 -15.99 -15.69
N GLY A 556 -20.41 -17.12 -16.38
CA GLY A 556 -19.55 -18.30 -16.24
C GLY A 556 -18.10 -18.04 -16.60
N LEU A 557 -17.82 -17.24 -17.65
CA LEU A 557 -16.45 -16.86 -18.01
C LEU A 557 -15.76 -16.08 -16.88
N THR A 558 -16.45 -15.06 -16.35
CA THR A 558 -15.93 -14.22 -15.26
C THR A 558 -15.69 -15.04 -14.00
N ILE A 559 -16.67 -15.87 -13.63
CA ILE A 559 -16.56 -16.75 -12.47
C ILE A 559 -15.42 -17.77 -12.66
N GLY A 560 -15.29 -18.36 -13.85
CA GLY A 560 -14.25 -19.35 -14.12
C GLY A 560 -12.85 -18.77 -14.04
N LEU A 561 -12.62 -17.59 -14.62
CA LEU A 561 -11.33 -16.90 -14.49
C LEU A 561 -11.06 -16.44 -13.05
N SER A 562 -12.08 -16.03 -12.30
CA SER A 562 -11.91 -15.67 -10.89
C SER A 562 -11.59 -16.87 -10.01
N PHE A 563 -12.29 -18.00 -10.16
CA PHE A 563 -11.94 -19.26 -9.48
C PHE A 563 -10.52 -19.70 -9.80
N PHE A 564 -10.12 -19.61 -11.08
CA PHE A 564 -8.76 -19.95 -11.50
C PHE A 564 -7.73 -19.01 -10.86
N ALA A 565 -7.83 -17.70 -11.05
CA ALA A 565 -6.80 -16.77 -10.55
C ALA A 565 -6.69 -16.77 -9.02
N SER A 566 -7.82 -16.84 -8.31
CA SER A 566 -7.84 -16.81 -6.84
C SER A 566 -7.42 -18.12 -6.16
N SER A 567 -7.40 -19.25 -6.88
CA SER A 567 -6.88 -20.53 -6.38
C SER A 567 -5.40 -20.75 -6.73
N MET A 568 -4.88 -20.04 -7.74
CA MET A 568 -3.49 -20.12 -8.17
C MET A 568 -2.64 -19.07 -7.44
N GLY A 569 -2.17 -19.42 -6.24
CA GLY A 569 -1.23 -18.60 -5.47
C GLY A 569 0.23 -18.81 -5.87
N SER A 570 1.13 -18.06 -5.26
CA SER A 570 2.58 -18.21 -5.48
C SER A 570 3.07 -19.61 -5.13
N TRP A 571 2.32 -20.35 -4.31
CA TRP A 571 2.56 -21.77 -4.03
C TRP A 571 2.70 -22.63 -5.30
N VAL A 572 2.02 -22.30 -6.41
CA VAL A 572 2.14 -23.02 -7.69
C VAL A 572 3.57 -22.98 -8.23
N VAL A 573 4.29 -21.90 -7.93
CA VAL A 573 5.66 -21.66 -8.39
C VAL A 573 6.70 -22.35 -7.49
N PHE A 574 6.33 -22.70 -6.25
CA PHE A 574 7.24 -23.31 -5.27
C PHE A 574 6.89 -24.77 -4.99
N ALA A 575 5.69 -25.02 -4.45
CA ALA A 575 5.28 -26.34 -3.97
C ALA A 575 5.12 -27.36 -5.11
N VAL A 576 4.61 -26.94 -6.28
CA VAL A 576 4.44 -27.85 -7.41
C VAL A 576 5.81 -28.28 -7.98
N PRO A 577 6.75 -27.37 -8.32
CA PRO A 577 8.08 -27.77 -8.74
C PRO A 577 8.86 -28.57 -7.68
N GLU A 578 8.73 -28.21 -6.39
CA GLU A 578 9.36 -28.95 -5.29
C GLU A 578 8.87 -30.40 -5.21
N ALA A 579 7.54 -30.59 -5.28
CA ALA A 579 6.95 -31.91 -5.23
C ALA A 579 7.32 -32.76 -6.45
N THR A 580 7.33 -32.18 -7.65
CA THR A 580 7.72 -32.93 -8.85
C THR A 580 9.22 -33.19 -8.90
N ALA A 581 10.07 -32.31 -8.36
CA ALA A 581 11.48 -32.58 -8.17
C ALA A 581 11.75 -33.69 -7.14
N THR A 582 10.84 -33.87 -6.17
CA THR A 582 11.02 -34.83 -5.07
C THR A 582 10.46 -36.22 -5.38
N ILE A 583 9.23 -36.29 -5.90
CA ILE A 583 8.48 -37.55 -6.14
C ILE A 583 8.05 -37.75 -7.60
N GLY A 584 8.53 -36.92 -8.54
CA GLY A 584 8.34 -37.09 -9.98
C GLY A 584 6.88 -36.96 -10.43
N TRP A 585 6.47 -37.85 -11.35
CA TRP A 585 5.13 -37.86 -11.93
C TRP A 585 4.00 -37.98 -10.91
N PHE A 586 4.21 -38.65 -9.78
CA PHE A 586 3.19 -38.80 -8.76
C PHE A 586 2.91 -37.49 -8.00
N GLY A 587 3.90 -36.63 -7.84
CA GLY A 587 3.68 -35.27 -7.32
C GLY A 587 2.86 -34.43 -8.30
N LEU A 588 3.16 -34.55 -9.59
CA LEU A 588 2.46 -33.81 -10.64
C LEU A 588 1.00 -34.24 -10.77
N ILE A 589 0.77 -35.56 -10.83
CA ILE A 589 -0.58 -36.14 -10.89
C ILE A 589 -1.33 -35.83 -9.60
N GLY A 590 -0.71 -35.95 -8.43
CA GLY A 590 -1.34 -35.67 -7.14
C GLY A 590 -1.90 -34.25 -7.05
N TYR A 591 -1.09 -33.22 -7.34
CA TYR A 591 -1.55 -31.83 -7.34
C TYR A 591 -2.55 -31.53 -8.46
N SER A 592 -2.24 -31.89 -9.70
CA SER A 592 -3.11 -31.55 -10.82
C SER A 592 -4.48 -32.23 -10.74
N SER A 593 -4.54 -33.49 -10.31
CA SER A 593 -5.82 -34.21 -10.19
C SER A 593 -6.65 -33.78 -8.98
N SER A 594 -6.03 -33.43 -7.84
CA SER A 594 -6.78 -32.95 -6.68
C SER A 594 -7.37 -31.57 -6.87
N SER A 595 -6.60 -30.61 -7.39
CA SER A 595 -7.11 -29.26 -7.68
C SER A 595 -8.25 -29.30 -8.71
N VAL A 596 -8.18 -30.18 -9.70
CA VAL A 596 -9.28 -30.41 -10.65
C VAL A 596 -10.48 -31.10 -9.98
N ALA A 597 -10.25 -32.12 -9.15
CA ALA A 597 -11.31 -32.85 -8.46
C ALA A 597 -12.14 -31.93 -7.57
N VAL A 598 -11.52 -31.00 -6.85
CA VAL A 598 -12.20 -29.97 -6.03
C VAL A 598 -13.20 -29.17 -6.88
N LEU A 599 -12.76 -28.66 -8.03
CA LEU A 599 -13.60 -27.85 -8.91
C LEU A 599 -14.77 -28.67 -9.49
N ILE A 600 -14.53 -29.96 -9.75
CA ILE A 600 -15.58 -30.90 -10.15
C ILE A 600 -16.59 -31.11 -9.01
N ILE A 601 -16.12 -31.31 -7.77
CA ILE A 601 -17.00 -31.47 -6.61
C ILE A 601 -17.86 -30.22 -6.41
N PHE A 602 -17.28 -29.02 -6.55
CA PHE A 602 -18.02 -27.75 -6.46
C PHE A 602 -19.14 -27.60 -7.51
N MET A 603 -19.05 -28.27 -8.67
CA MET A 603 -20.13 -28.23 -9.68
C MET A 603 -21.44 -28.83 -9.16
N PHE A 604 -21.34 -29.77 -8.22
CA PHE A 604 -22.47 -30.42 -7.56
C PHE A 604 -22.73 -29.77 -6.21
N LEU A 605 -21.71 -29.73 -5.36
CA LEU A 605 -21.79 -29.25 -3.98
C LEU A 605 -22.21 -27.79 -3.89
N GLY A 606 -21.59 -26.91 -4.68
CA GLY A 606 -21.88 -25.48 -4.65
C GLY A 606 -23.31 -25.17 -5.11
N VAL A 607 -23.86 -25.96 -6.04
CA VAL A 607 -25.25 -25.85 -6.50
C VAL A 607 -26.22 -26.33 -5.42
N GLU A 608 -25.93 -27.47 -4.79
CA GLU A 608 -26.76 -28.06 -3.75
C GLU A 608 -26.87 -27.14 -2.53
N VAL A 609 -25.73 -26.68 -1.98
CA VAL A 609 -25.71 -25.79 -0.81
C VAL A 609 -26.42 -24.46 -1.12
N ARG A 610 -26.20 -23.89 -2.32
CA ARG A 610 -26.91 -22.67 -2.73
C ARG A 610 -28.42 -22.87 -2.81
N THR A 611 -28.87 -24.05 -3.24
CA THR A 611 -30.31 -24.37 -3.34
C THR A 611 -30.93 -24.51 -1.95
N ARG A 612 -30.29 -25.27 -1.06
CA ARG A 612 -30.75 -25.42 0.34
C ARG A 612 -30.77 -24.11 1.10
N MET A 613 -29.78 -23.23 0.90
CA MET A 613 -29.78 -21.93 1.57
C MET A 613 -30.95 -21.03 1.16
N LYS A 614 -31.42 -21.15 -0.09
CA LYS A 614 -32.64 -20.46 -0.53
C LYS A 614 -33.88 -21.05 0.13
N GLU A 615 -33.95 -22.38 0.23
CA GLU A 615 -35.04 -23.06 0.93
C GLU A 615 -35.09 -22.65 2.41
N TYR A 616 -33.95 -22.66 3.10
CA TYR A 616 -33.86 -22.24 4.50
C TYR A 616 -34.25 -20.79 4.73
N ALA A 617 -33.81 -19.88 3.86
CA ALA A 617 -34.21 -18.48 3.92
C ALA A 617 -35.71 -18.31 3.66
N SER A 618 -36.28 -19.02 2.67
CA SER A 618 -37.71 -18.95 2.35
C SER A 618 -38.61 -19.52 3.45
N ALA A 619 -38.11 -20.51 4.20
CA ALA A 619 -38.80 -21.12 5.32
C ALA A 619 -38.58 -20.38 6.66
N GLY A 620 -37.83 -19.27 6.66
CA GLY A 620 -37.60 -18.43 7.83
C GLY A 620 -36.54 -18.93 8.82
N TYR A 621 -35.76 -19.96 8.46
CA TYR A 621 -34.67 -20.48 9.31
C TYR A 621 -33.46 -19.53 9.35
N THR A 622 -33.25 -18.76 8.29
CA THR A 622 -32.18 -17.75 8.21
C THR A 622 -32.74 -16.41 7.71
N SER A 623 -32.16 -15.30 8.16
CA SER A 623 -32.57 -13.95 7.74
C SER A 623 -32.10 -13.56 6.33
N HIS A 624 -31.26 -14.39 5.70
CA HIS A 624 -30.69 -14.17 4.38
C HIS A 624 -30.35 -15.51 3.69
N GLU A 625 -30.17 -15.47 2.36
CA GLU A 625 -29.80 -16.62 1.51
C GLU A 625 -28.29 -17.03 1.63
N GLY A 626 -27.64 -16.77 2.77
CA GLY A 626 -26.23 -17.10 3.06
C GLY A 626 -25.17 -16.20 2.40
N PHE A 627 -24.20 -15.72 3.19
CA PHE A 627 -23.01 -14.95 2.77
C PHE A 627 -21.71 -15.74 2.82
N ALA A 628 -21.62 -16.72 3.72
CA ALA A 628 -20.44 -17.54 3.98
C ALA A 628 -20.84 -19.01 4.19
N LEU A 629 -19.88 -19.94 4.09
CA LEU A 629 -20.15 -21.37 4.28
C LEU A 629 -20.72 -21.63 5.67
N THR A 630 -20.27 -20.86 6.66
CA THR A 630 -20.70 -20.92 8.05
C THR A 630 -22.19 -20.61 8.25
N ASP A 631 -22.84 -19.95 7.29
CA ASP A 631 -24.31 -19.74 7.33
C ASP A 631 -25.06 -21.04 7.06
N TRP A 632 -24.58 -21.83 6.09
CA TRP A 632 -25.12 -23.17 5.85
C TRP A 632 -24.82 -24.11 7.01
N VAL A 633 -23.61 -24.03 7.58
CA VAL A 633 -23.25 -24.81 8.76
C VAL A 633 -24.15 -24.50 9.95
N LEU A 634 -24.42 -23.22 10.21
CA LEU A 634 -25.36 -22.80 11.25
C LEU A 634 -26.76 -23.37 11.01
N ALA A 635 -27.29 -23.21 9.80
CA ALA A 635 -28.61 -23.72 9.45
C ALA A 635 -28.71 -25.25 9.57
N ARG A 636 -27.63 -25.98 9.25
CA ARG A 636 -27.62 -27.45 9.23
C ARG A 636 -27.29 -28.11 10.57
N TYR A 637 -26.39 -27.51 11.34
CA TYR A 637 -25.73 -28.12 12.50
C TYR A 637 -25.75 -27.24 13.75
N GLY A 638 -26.15 -25.98 13.67
CA GLY A 638 -26.16 -25.07 14.82
C GLY A 638 -24.81 -24.44 15.16
N HIS A 639 -24.79 -23.66 16.25
CA HIS A 639 -23.68 -22.78 16.61
C HIS A 639 -22.36 -23.49 16.91
N GLY A 640 -22.37 -24.68 17.51
CA GLY A 640 -21.15 -25.40 17.85
C GLY A 640 -20.29 -25.71 16.62
N MET A 641 -20.90 -26.31 15.60
CA MET A 641 -20.21 -26.64 14.34
C MET A 641 -19.87 -25.37 13.53
N GLN A 642 -20.72 -24.34 13.60
CA GLN A 642 -20.46 -23.05 12.96
C GLN A 642 -19.15 -22.43 13.46
N TYR A 643 -18.94 -22.31 14.79
CA TYR A 643 -17.74 -21.68 15.33
C TYR A 643 -16.47 -22.48 15.02
N ILE A 644 -16.53 -23.81 15.13
CA ILE A 644 -15.42 -24.69 14.74
C ILE A 644 -15.03 -24.46 13.29
N THR A 645 -16.02 -24.43 12.39
CA THR A 645 -15.78 -24.21 10.96
C THR A 645 -15.23 -22.81 10.70
N ALA A 646 -15.77 -21.77 11.36
CA ALA A 646 -15.29 -20.40 11.22
C ALA A 646 -13.83 -20.25 11.66
N ILE A 647 -13.46 -20.83 12.80
CA ILE A 647 -12.09 -20.79 13.33
C ILE A 647 -11.14 -21.54 12.39
N ALA A 648 -11.55 -22.73 11.91
CA ALA A 648 -10.74 -23.53 11.00
C ALA A 648 -10.51 -22.81 9.65
N CYS A 649 -11.55 -22.21 9.06
CA CYS A 649 -11.43 -21.41 7.85
C CYS A 649 -10.56 -20.17 8.05
N LEU A 650 -10.69 -19.47 9.19
CA LEU A 650 -9.87 -18.29 9.50
C LEU A 650 -8.39 -18.65 9.66
N PHE A 651 -8.11 -19.77 10.33
CA PHE A 651 -6.75 -20.31 10.49
C PHE A 651 -6.13 -20.71 9.15
N TYR A 652 -6.91 -21.35 8.27
CA TYR A 652 -6.47 -21.65 6.90
C TYR A 652 -6.10 -20.40 6.12
N LEU A 653 -6.98 -19.39 6.11
CA LEU A 653 -6.72 -18.12 5.41
C LEU A 653 -5.48 -17.39 5.98
N TRP A 654 -5.25 -17.49 7.28
CA TRP A 654 -4.04 -16.96 7.93
C TRP A 654 -2.76 -17.69 7.48
N CYS A 655 -2.78 -19.02 7.43
CA CYS A 655 -1.65 -19.81 6.93
C CYS A 655 -1.37 -19.50 5.46
N LEU A 656 -2.42 -19.43 4.64
CA LEU A 656 -2.34 -19.10 3.21
C LEU A 656 -1.72 -17.71 3.01
N MET A 657 -2.16 -16.67 3.71
CA MET A 657 -1.54 -15.34 3.59
C MET A 657 -0.07 -15.34 4.06
N THR A 658 0.25 -16.06 5.14
CA THR A 658 1.64 -16.19 5.63
C THR A 658 2.54 -16.87 4.59
N ALA A 659 2.04 -17.92 3.95
CA ALA A 659 2.73 -18.63 2.89
C ALA A 659 2.97 -17.75 1.66
N GLU A 660 1.94 -17.00 1.22
CA GLU A 660 2.02 -16.09 0.08
C GLU A 660 3.01 -14.92 0.33
N TYR A 661 3.01 -14.33 1.53
CA TYR A 661 4.01 -13.31 1.90
C TYR A 661 5.42 -13.89 1.89
N THR A 662 5.60 -15.09 2.44
CA THR A 662 6.90 -15.77 2.50
C THR A 662 7.46 -16.02 1.09
N ALA A 663 6.64 -16.63 0.23
CA ALA A 663 6.97 -16.92 -1.16
C ALA A 663 7.36 -15.67 -1.97
N PHE A 664 6.54 -14.62 -1.88
CA PHE A 664 6.82 -13.36 -2.55
C PHE A 664 8.09 -12.69 -2.03
N GLY A 665 8.25 -12.68 -0.70
CA GLY A 665 9.42 -12.09 -0.04
C GLY A 665 10.73 -12.70 -0.51
N TYR A 666 10.81 -14.04 -0.55
CA TYR A 666 12.01 -14.73 -1.00
C TYR A 666 12.28 -14.53 -2.49
N LEU A 667 11.25 -14.59 -3.34
CA LEU A 667 11.44 -14.42 -4.78
C LEU A 667 11.96 -13.01 -5.12
N ILE A 668 11.32 -11.98 -4.56
CA ILE A 668 11.72 -10.59 -4.80
C ILE A 668 13.09 -10.30 -4.18
N SER A 669 13.42 -10.91 -3.05
CA SER A 669 14.74 -10.75 -2.45
C SER A 669 15.85 -11.38 -3.30
N LEU A 670 15.60 -12.58 -3.84
CA LEU A 670 16.56 -13.28 -4.70
C LEU A 670 16.82 -12.55 -6.02
N LEU A 671 15.79 -11.91 -6.58
CA LEU A 671 15.84 -11.36 -7.95
C LEU A 671 16.06 -9.84 -8.00
N CYS A 672 15.69 -9.12 -6.94
CA CYS A 672 15.71 -7.66 -6.91
C CYS A 672 16.60 -7.08 -5.80
N THR A 673 17.32 -7.90 -5.02
CA THR A 673 18.18 -7.46 -3.89
C THR A 673 17.45 -6.63 -2.83
N ILE A 674 16.12 -6.74 -2.76
CA ILE A 674 15.28 -6.11 -1.74
C ILE A 674 15.30 -7.02 -0.48
N PRO A 675 15.45 -6.49 0.74
CA PRO A 675 15.27 -7.30 1.95
C PRO A 675 13.90 -7.97 1.98
N VAL A 676 13.86 -9.28 2.27
CA VAL A 676 12.64 -10.12 2.29
C VAL A 676 11.48 -9.45 3.03
N TRP A 677 11.75 -8.87 4.21
CA TRP A 677 10.73 -8.22 5.03
C TRP A 677 10.14 -6.95 4.41
N ILE A 678 10.91 -6.21 3.58
CA ILE A 678 10.41 -5.03 2.86
C ILE A 678 9.47 -5.46 1.75
N ALA A 679 9.84 -6.49 0.98
CA ALA A 679 9.00 -7.03 -0.08
C ALA A 679 7.66 -7.56 0.47
N GLN A 680 7.71 -8.26 1.60
CA GLN A 680 6.53 -8.74 2.34
C GLN A 680 5.64 -7.59 2.81
N LEU A 681 6.24 -6.57 3.43
CA LEU A 681 5.52 -5.41 3.93
C LEU A 681 4.84 -4.62 2.81
N LEU A 682 5.53 -4.41 1.69
CA LEU A 682 4.98 -3.72 0.52
C LEU A 682 3.76 -4.46 -0.04
N LEU A 683 3.88 -5.78 -0.25
CA LEU A 683 2.76 -6.60 -0.72
C LEU A 683 1.57 -6.54 0.25
N CYS A 684 1.83 -6.68 1.55
CA CYS A 684 0.79 -6.59 2.58
C CYS A 684 0.09 -5.23 2.57
N LEU A 685 0.84 -4.12 2.56
CA LEU A 685 0.26 -2.79 2.56
C LEU A 685 -0.57 -2.54 1.30
N THR A 686 -0.05 -2.90 0.12
CA THR A 686 -0.76 -2.67 -1.13
C THR A 686 -2.03 -3.50 -1.23
N THR A 687 -1.98 -4.79 -0.87
CA THR A 687 -3.17 -5.66 -0.89
C THR A 687 -4.22 -5.19 0.11
N VAL A 688 -3.85 -4.90 1.37
CA VAL A 688 -4.80 -4.41 2.39
C VAL A 688 -5.47 -3.11 1.94
N LEU A 689 -4.70 -2.15 1.40
CA LEU A 689 -5.26 -0.88 0.93
C LEU A 689 -6.24 -1.08 -0.24
N CYS A 690 -5.92 -1.95 -1.19
CA CYS A 690 -6.82 -2.30 -2.28
C CYS A 690 -8.09 -2.98 -1.75
N THR A 691 -7.94 -4.03 -0.95
CA THR A 691 -9.03 -4.89 -0.49
C THR A 691 -10.02 -4.16 0.41
N LEU A 692 -9.56 -3.27 1.31
CA LEU A 692 -10.43 -2.43 2.16
C LEU A 692 -11.40 -1.56 1.34
N ILE A 693 -11.04 -1.23 0.10
CA ILE A 693 -11.81 -0.36 -0.79
C ILE A 693 -12.69 -1.19 -1.75
N ALA A 694 -12.23 -2.37 -2.18
CA ALA A 694 -12.75 -3.09 -3.35
C ALA A 694 -14.00 -3.96 -3.09
N GLY A 695 -14.00 -4.77 -2.03
CA GLY A 695 -14.99 -5.85 -1.82
C GLY A 695 -14.97 -6.95 -2.89
N VAL A 696 -15.84 -7.97 -2.77
CA VAL A 696 -15.86 -9.17 -3.64
C VAL A 696 -16.04 -8.83 -5.12
N ALA A 697 -16.93 -7.90 -5.46
CA ALA A 697 -17.22 -7.59 -6.85
C ALA A 697 -16.00 -7.03 -7.60
N ALA A 698 -15.16 -6.26 -6.92
CA ALA A 698 -13.93 -5.72 -7.47
C ALA A 698 -12.85 -6.79 -7.59
N SER A 699 -12.70 -7.61 -6.53
CA SER A 699 -11.79 -8.75 -6.50
C SER A 699 -12.04 -9.71 -7.67
N VAL A 700 -13.32 -10.04 -7.96
CA VAL A 700 -13.68 -10.86 -9.12
C VAL A 700 -13.27 -10.22 -10.46
N VAL A 701 -13.33 -8.89 -10.57
CA VAL A 701 -12.94 -8.18 -11.81
C VAL A 701 -11.42 -8.13 -11.96
N THR A 702 -10.69 -7.87 -10.88
CA THR A 702 -9.21 -7.94 -10.88
C THR A 702 -8.74 -9.34 -11.23
N ASP A 703 -9.38 -10.36 -10.66
CA ASP A 703 -9.06 -11.76 -10.93
C ASP A 703 -9.26 -12.12 -12.41
N VAL A 704 -10.28 -11.58 -13.09
CA VAL A 704 -10.49 -11.86 -14.52
C VAL A 704 -9.30 -11.38 -15.34
N VAL A 705 -8.85 -10.15 -15.08
CA VAL A 705 -7.69 -9.59 -15.77
C VAL A 705 -6.43 -10.39 -15.44
N GLN A 706 -6.20 -10.64 -14.15
CA GLN A 706 -5.05 -11.40 -13.65
C GLN A 706 -5.03 -12.81 -14.24
N GLY A 707 -6.17 -13.49 -14.29
CA GLY A 707 -6.34 -14.81 -14.88
C GLY A 707 -5.96 -14.85 -16.36
N PHE A 708 -6.37 -13.87 -17.16
CA PHE A 708 -5.93 -13.77 -18.56
C PHE A 708 -4.41 -13.57 -18.66
N CYS A 709 -3.85 -12.66 -17.87
CA CYS A 709 -2.41 -12.42 -17.86
C CYS A 709 -1.63 -13.67 -17.44
N ILE A 710 -2.09 -14.39 -16.41
CA ILE A 710 -1.50 -15.64 -15.93
C ILE A 710 -1.45 -16.67 -17.05
N VAL A 711 -2.58 -16.90 -17.75
CA VAL A 711 -2.63 -17.89 -18.83
C VAL A 711 -1.65 -17.54 -19.94
N ILE A 712 -1.65 -16.28 -20.39
CA ILE A 712 -0.76 -15.80 -21.46
C ILE A 712 0.71 -15.96 -21.05
N LEU A 713 1.07 -15.46 -19.88
CA LEU A 713 2.45 -15.51 -19.40
C LEU A 713 2.92 -16.94 -19.11
N THR A 714 2.02 -17.82 -18.67
CA THR A 714 2.34 -19.24 -18.49
C THR A 714 2.66 -19.90 -19.83
N VAL A 715 1.87 -19.63 -20.87
CA VAL A 715 2.17 -20.12 -22.23
C VAL A 715 3.50 -19.57 -22.74
N VAL A 716 3.77 -18.28 -22.52
CA VAL A 716 5.04 -17.65 -22.89
C VAL A 716 6.22 -18.33 -22.15
N ALA A 717 6.08 -18.56 -20.84
CA ALA A 717 7.09 -19.24 -20.04
C ALA A 717 7.37 -20.66 -20.56
N ILE A 718 6.32 -21.45 -20.85
CA ILE A 718 6.47 -22.79 -21.42
C ILE A 718 7.21 -22.75 -22.75
N CYS A 719 6.83 -21.84 -23.65
CA CYS A 719 7.49 -21.69 -24.96
C CYS A 719 8.97 -21.33 -24.80
N MET A 720 9.31 -20.41 -23.89
CA MET A 720 10.70 -20.04 -23.63
C MET A 720 11.49 -21.22 -23.06
N ILE A 721 10.93 -21.95 -22.11
CA ILE A 721 11.59 -23.13 -21.51
C ILE A 721 11.77 -24.21 -22.58
N ALA A 722 10.73 -24.51 -23.37
CA ALA A 722 10.79 -25.51 -24.43
C ALA A 722 11.90 -25.25 -25.46
N THR A 723 12.24 -23.99 -25.75
CA THR A 723 13.37 -23.64 -26.65
C THR A 723 14.75 -23.89 -26.04
N GLN A 724 14.86 -24.04 -24.71
CA GLN A 724 16.11 -24.30 -23.99
C GLN A 724 16.30 -25.78 -23.64
N VAL A 725 15.27 -26.62 -23.81
CA VAL A 725 15.25 -28.05 -23.43
C VAL A 725 15.96 -28.93 -24.48
N SER A 726 17.02 -28.45 -25.13
CA SER A 726 17.91 -29.29 -25.94
C SER A 726 18.86 -30.16 -25.09
N ILE A 727 18.82 -30.04 -23.75
CA ILE A 727 19.84 -30.59 -22.85
C ILE A 727 19.52 -31.99 -22.27
N VAL A 728 18.30 -32.52 -22.35
CA VAL A 728 18.00 -33.77 -21.63
C VAL A 728 17.20 -34.72 -22.52
N SER A 729 17.84 -35.69 -23.16
CA SER A 729 17.16 -36.87 -23.71
C SER A 729 17.41 -38.14 -22.88
N ASP A 730 18.56 -38.21 -22.18
CA ASP A 730 19.01 -39.45 -21.57
C ASP A 730 18.67 -39.55 -20.07
N ASP A 731 18.49 -38.42 -19.35
CA ASP A 731 18.21 -38.42 -17.90
C ASP A 731 16.72 -38.32 -17.49
N TRP A 732 15.79 -38.10 -18.42
CA TRP A 732 14.35 -38.03 -18.11
C TRP A 732 13.80 -39.33 -17.51
N GLN A 733 14.34 -40.48 -17.94
CA GLN A 733 13.96 -41.78 -17.38
C GLN A 733 14.33 -41.89 -15.90
N SER A 734 15.38 -41.20 -15.44
CA SER A 734 15.82 -41.23 -14.05
C SER A 734 14.87 -40.46 -13.10
N VAL A 735 14.17 -39.44 -13.61
CA VAL A 735 13.18 -38.64 -12.85
C VAL A 735 11.80 -39.33 -12.84
N ALA A 736 11.58 -40.27 -13.77
CA ALA A 736 10.35 -41.07 -13.88
C ALA A 736 10.37 -42.37 -13.06
N ASN A 737 10.78 -42.31 -11.79
CA ASN A 737 10.81 -43.48 -10.91
C ASN A 737 9.41 -43.82 -10.34
N PHE A 738 8.84 -44.93 -10.82
CA PHE A 738 7.59 -45.51 -10.33
C PHE A 738 7.79 -46.37 -9.08
N ASP A 739 8.18 -45.75 -7.96
CA ASP A 739 8.27 -46.43 -6.66
C ASP A 739 6.94 -46.34 -5.88
N SER A 740 6.66 -47.39 -5.11
CA SER A 740 5.56 -47.50 -4.15
C SER A 740 5.51 -46.31 -3.17
N THR A 741 6.67 -45.80 -2.73
CA THR A 741 6.77 -44.63 -1.86
C THR A 741 6.22 -43.37 -2.53
N ASN A 742 6.54 -43.17 -3.81
CA ASN A 742 6.08 -42.01 -4.59
C ASN A 742 4.57 -42.08 -4.87
N ILE A 743 4.03 -43.28 -5.13
CA ILE A 743 2.58 -43.50 -5.28
C ILE A 743 1.84 -43.07 -4.02
N VAL A 744 2.32 -43.52 -2.86
CA VAL A 744 1.74 -43.20 -1.56
C VAL A 744 1.79 -41.69 -1.33
N ALA A 745 2.93 -41.05 -1.58
CA ALA A 745 3.09 -39.61 -1.42
C ALA A 745 2.26 -38.75 -2.41
N GLY A 746 2.06 -39.21 -3.65
CA GLY A 746 1.10 -38.59 -4.57
C GLY A 746 -0.35 -38.73 -4.07
N GLY A 747 -0.68 -39.84 -3.44
CA GLY A 747 -1.97 -40.09 -2.80
C GLY A 747 -2.26 -39.19 -1.60
N SER A 748 -1.26 -38.85 -0.77
CA SER A 748 -1.46 -37.88 0.33
C SER A 748 -1.70 -36.47 -0.17
N LEU A 749 -0.98 -36.03 -1.19
CA LEU A 749 -1.27 -34.75 -1.87
C LEU A 749 -2.71 -34.72 -2.36
N PHE A 750 -3.17 -35.82 -2.93
CA PHE A 750 -4.54 -35.89 -3.43
C PHE A 750 -5.59 -35.70 -2.32
N LEU A 751 -5.40 -36.37 -1.19
CA LEU A 751 -6.37 -36.36 -0.08
C LEU A 751 -6.33 -35.08 0.76
N SER A 752 -5.15 -34.51 0.97
CA SER A 752 -4.97 -33.27 1.76
C SER A 752 -5.63 -32.07 1.08
N VAL A 753 -5.27 -31.83 -0.19
CA VAL A 753 -5.74 -30.67 -0.97
C VAL A 753 -7.26 -30.64 -1.14
N ILE A 754 -7.91 -31.79 -1.33
CA ILE A 754 -9.37 -31.84 -1.51
C ILE A 754 -10.10 -31.30 -0.29
N ASN A 755 -9.72 -31.74 0.91
CA ASN A 755 -10.42 -31.35 2.14
C ASN A 755 -10.21 -29.86 2.46
N ALA A 756 -9.00 -29.37 2.22
CA ALA A 756 -8.67 -27.97 2.45
C ALA A 756 -9.46 -27.04 1.53
N GLU A 757 -9.43 -27.31 0.23
CA GLU A 757 -10.06 -26.43 -0.76
C GLU A 757 -11.59 -26.47 -0.72
N LEU A 758 -12.19 -27.57 -0.25
CA LEU A 758 -13.64 -27.64 -0.02
C LEU A 758 -14.12 -26.72 1.11
N LEU A 759 -13.26 -26.41 2.09
CA LEU A 759 -13.56 -25.46 3.18
C LEU A 759 -12.99 -24.06 2.92
N ASN A 760 -12.28 -23.86 1.81
CA ASN A 760 -11.69 -22.58 1.45
C ASN A 760 -12.78 -21.54 1.14
N MET A 761 -12.86 -20.51 1.98
CA MET A 761 -13.90 -19.47 1.88
C MET A 761 -13.79 -18.64 0.59
N ILE A 762 -12.60 -18.56 -0.02
CA ILE A 762 -12.37 -17.91 -1.32
C ILE A 762 -13.30 -18.50 -2.38
N SER A 763 -13.34 -19.83 -2.48
CA SER A 763 -14.15 -20.58 -3.45
C SER A 763 -15.65 -20.38 -3.22
N TRP A 764 -16.08 -20.44 -1.96
CA TRP A 764 -17.48 -20.28 -1.59
C TRP A 764 -18.05 -18.90 -1.94
N GLN A 765 -17.27 -17.82 -1.81
CA GLN A 765 -17.69 -16.49 -2.27
C GLN A 765 -18.05 -16.46 -3.75
N ARG A 766 -17.25 -17.12 -4.61
CA ARG A 766 -17.52 -17.18 -6.05
C ARG A 766 -18.72 -18.05 -6.38
N VAL A 767 -19.02 -19.07 -5.56
CA VAL A 767 -20.28 -19.84 -5.67
C VAL A 767 -21.51 -18.93 -5.51
N TRP A 768 -21.52 -18.03 -4.53
CA TRP A 768 -22.63 -17.08 -4.32
C TRP A 768 -22.67 -15.96 -5.37
N ALA A 769 -21.51 -15.51 -5.85
CA ALA A 769 -21.41 -14.44 -6.84
C ALA A 769 -21.93 -14.85 -8.25
N ALA A 770 -21.96 -16.15 -8.54
CA ALA A 770 -22.39 -16.67 -9.83
C ALA A 770 -23.88 -16.40 -10.12
N LYS A 771 -24.20 -15.93 -11.34
CA LYS A 771 -25.56 -15.54 -11.75
C LYS A 771 -26.60 -16.65 -11.55
N ASN A 772 -26.30 -17.87 -11.96
CA ASN A 772 -27.17 -19.03 -11.80
C ASN A 772 -26.37 -20.34 -11.78
N PRO A 773 -26.96 -21.49 -11.41
CA PRO A 773 -26.27 -22.78 -11.35
C PRO A 773 -25.61 -23.20 -12.66
N LYS A 774 -26.23 -22.90 -13.82
CA LYS A 774 -25.68 -23.22 -15.14
C LYS A 774 -24.37 -22.45 -15.40
N GLN A 775 -24.36 -21.15 -15.10
CA GLN A 775 -23.17 -20.31 -15.25
C GLN A 775 -22.07 -20.69 -14.25
N LEU A 776 -22.43 -21.10 -13.03
CA LEU A 776 -21.47 -21.63 -12.05
C LEU A 776 -20.77 -22.89 -12.58
N ARG A 777 -21.53 -23.88 -13.08
CA ARG A 777 -20.95 -25.11 -13.66
C ARG A 777 -20.03 -24.81 -14.84
N LEU A 778 -20.45 -23.93 -15.75
CA LEU A 778 -19.62 -23.54 -16.90
C LEU A 778 -18.31 -22.88 -16.45
N GLY A 779 -18.37 -22.00 -15.45
CA GLY A 779 -17.18 -21.36 -14.89
C GLY A 779 -16.23 -22.34 -14.21
N LEU A 780 -16.76 -23.30 -13.44
CA LEU A 780 -15.94 -24.33 -12.79
C LEU A 780 -15.26 -25.28 -13.80
N VAL A 781 -15.91 -25.61 -14.92
CA VAL A 781 -15.27 -26.37 -16.01
C VAL A 781 -14.09 -25.59 -16.59
N LEU A 782 -14.28 -24.30 -16.88
CA LEU A 782 -13.19 -23.45 -17.37
C LEU A 782 -12.04 -23.37 -16.35
N ALA A 783 -12.36 -23.13 -15.08
CA ALA A 783 -11.36 -23.07 -14.02
C ALA A 783 -10.58 -24.39 -13.90
N ALA A 784 -11.24 -25.54 -14.02
CA ALA A 784 -10.62 -26.84 -13.97
C ALA A 784 -9.62 -27.06 -15.11
N VAL A 785 -10.00 -26.70 -16.33
CA VAL A 785 -9.11 -26.78 -17.50
C VAL A 785 -7.88 -25.89 -17.32
N LEU A 786 -8.07 -24.62 -16.94
CA LEU A 786 -6.96 -23.68 -16.76
C LEU A 786 -6.03 -24.10 -15.61
N THR A 787 -6.61 -24.52 -14.49
CA THR A 787 -5.87 -25.03 -13.31
C THR A 787 -4.99 -26.21 -13.68
N PHE A 788 -5.55 -27.19 -14.40
CA PHE A 788 -4.79 -28.33 -14.88
C PHE A 788 -3.60 -27.89 -15.75
N VAL A 789 -3.84 -27.03 -16.75
CA VAL A 789 -2.80 -26.57 -17.67
C VAL A 789 -1.65 -25.89 -16.94
N VAL A 790 -1.95 -25.00 -15.98
CA VAL A 790 -0.92 -24.24 -15.27
C VAL A 790 -0.16 -25.12 -14.27
N ILE A 791 -0.83 -25.91 -13.44
CA ILE A 791 -0.16 -26.83 -12.51
C ILE A 791 0.70 -27.83 -13.28
N PHE A 792 0.18 -28.37 -14.39
CA PHE A 792 0.92 -29.32 -15.20
C PHE A 792 2.19 -28.69 -15.78
N ALA A 793 2.09 -27.46 -16.30
CA ALA A 793 3.23 -26.72 -16.82
C ALA A 793 4.32 -26.48 -15.75
N PHE A 794 3.96 -25.95 -14.59
CA PHE A 794 4.93 -25.71 -13.51
C PHE A 794 5.50 -27.01 -12.93
N GLY A 795 4.73 -28.10 -12.90
CA GLY A 795 5.26 -29.39 -12.49
C GLY A 795 6.30 -29.98 -13.44
N LEU A 796 6.17 -29.76 -14.75
CA LEU A 796 7.22 -30.12 -15.71
C LEU A 796 8.52 -29.35 -15.44
N ILE A 797 8.42 -28.08 -15.04
CA ILE A 797 9.57 -27.24 -14.68
C ILE A 797 10.35 -27.84 -13.49
N GLY A 798 9.65 -28.35 -12.46
CA GLY A 798 10.31 -29.01 -11.33
C GLY A 798 11.02 -30.32 -11.70
N MET A 799 10.45 -31.12 -12.60
CA MET A 799 11.12 -32.32 -13.11
C MET A 799 12.35 -31.99 -13.94
N LEU A 800 12.29 -30.92 -14.75
CA LEU A 800 13.44 -30.39 -15.49
C LEU A 800 14.56 -29.94 -14.54
N ALA A 801 14.22 -29.21 -13.47
CA ALA A 801 15.18 -28.75 -12.47
C ALA A 801 15.88 -29.93 -11.78
N ALA A 802 15.14 -30.99 -11.44
CA ALA A 802 15.70 -32.20 -10.85
C ALA A 802 16.59 -32.99 -11.82
N ALA A 803 16.26 -33.00 -13.11
CA ALA A 803 17.10 -33.62 -14.14
C ALA A 803 18.42 -32.85 -14.31
N GLU A 804 18.37 -31.51 -14.34
CA GLU A 804 19.54 -30.64 -14.48
C GLU A 804 20.51 -30.76 -13.29
N ASP A 805 19.99 -30.90 -12.08
CA ASP A 805 20.82 -30.99 -10.87
C ASP A 805 21.56 -32.34 -10.74
N ARG A 806 20.99 -33.43 -11.27
CA ARG A 806 21.63 -34.76 -11.28
C ARG A 806 22.85 -34.84 -12.22
N GLY A 807 22.94 -33.95 -13.20
CA GLY A 807 24.07 -33.85 -14.13
C GLY A 807 25.26 -33.04 -13.61
N ARG A 808 25.20 -32.47 -12.39
CA ARG A 808 26.25 -31.62 -11.80
C ARG A 808 27.18 -32.40 -10.88
N VAL A 809 28.47 -32.00 -10.86
CA VAL A 809 29.51 -32.59 -9.97
C VAL A 809 29.31 -32.19 -8.50
N GLU A 810 28.71 -31.02 -8.25
CA GLU A 810 28.23 -30.57 -6.94
C GLU A 810 26.71 -30.29 -7.01
N PRO A 811 25.86 -31.06 -6.30
CA PRO A 811 24.41 -30.84 -6.30
C PRO A 811 24.06 -29.49 -5.66
N LEU A 812 23.23 -28.69 -6.32
CA LEU A 812 22.75 -27.40 -5.80
C LEU A 812 21.46 -27.55 -4.97
N LEU A 813 20.77 -28.70 -5.04
CA LEU A 813 19.52 -28.98 -4.31
C LEU A 813 19.74 -29.73 -2.99
N GLU A 814 20.48 -29.15 -2.04
CA GLU A 814 20.36 -29.58 -0.64
C GLU A 814 18.96 -29.30 -0.07
N ASN A 815 18.30 -28.23 -0.55
CA ASN A 815 16.93 -27.87 -0.20
C ASN A 815 16.03 -27.87 -1.45
N LYS A 816 15.17 -28.89 -1.55
CA LYS A 816 14.31 -29.13 -2.73
C LYS A 816 13.24 -28.05 -2.92
N SER A 817 12.92 -27.26 -1.90
CA SER A 817 12.01 -26.11 -2.00
C SER A 817 12.55 -24.97 -2.87
N LEU A 818 13.84 -25.02 -3.25
CA LEU A 818 14.49 -24.06 -4.14
C LEU A 818 14.58 -24.54 -5.60
N ALA A 819 13.99 -25.70 -5.96
CA ALA A 819 14.08 -26.30 -7.30
C ALA A 819 13.74 -25.32 -8.43
N PHE A 820 12.65 -24.56 -8.26
CA PHE A 820 12.27 -23.53 -9.22
C PHE A 820 13.30 -22.40 -9.32
N LEU A 821 13.85 -21.96 -8.19
CA LEU A 821 14.81 -20.85 -8.12
C LEU A 821 16.19 -21.22 -8.70
N VAL A 822 16.60 -22.49 -8.59
CA VAL A 822 17.82 -23.01 -9.20
C VAL A 822 17.72 -22.96 -10.72
N LEU A 823 16.59 -23.39 -11.29
CA LEU A 823 16.36 -23.34 -12.72
C LEU A 823 16.21 -21.90 -13.26
N LEU A 824 15.66 -20.97 -12.46
CA LEU A 824 15.63 -19.56 -12.86
C LEU A 824 17.02 -18.96 -13.12
N ARG A 825 18.08 -19.48 -12.48
CA ARG A 825 19.45 -18.97 -12.70
C ARG A 825 20.02 -19.38 -14.06
N SER A 826 19.58 -20.49 -14.63
CA SER A 826 20.04 -21.00 -15.93
C SER A 826 19.19 -20.50 -17.11
N LEU A 827 18.03 -19.90 -16.82
CA LEU A 827 17.10 -19.39 -17.84
C LEU A 827 17.48 -17.99 -18.36
N PRO A 828 17.16 -17.68 -19.64
CA PRO A 828 17.38 -16.35 -20.19
C PRO A 828 16.58 -15.30 -19.41
N THR A 829 17.09 -14.07 -19.35
CA THR A 829 16.52 -12.96 -18.57
C THR A 829 15.02 -12.79 -18.79
N ALA A 830 14.54 -12.94 -20.03
CA ALA A 830 13.11 -12.84 -20.38
C ALA A 830 12.23 -13.89 -19.68
N ALA A 831 12.71 -15.12 -19.50
CA ALA A 831 12.00 -16.17 -18.79
C ALA A 831 11.99 -15.92 -17.27
N VAL A 832 13.10 -15.39 -16.72
CA VAL A 832 13.17 -14.97 -15.31
C VAL A 832 12.17 -13.86 -15.01
N ILE A 833 12.06 -12.87 -15.89
CA ILE A 833 11.08 -11.79 -15.78
C ILE A 833 9.65 -12.35 -15.84
N THR A 834 9.38 -13.25 -16.78
CA THR A 834 8.04 -13.84 -16.94
C THR A 834 7.64 -14.61 -15.67
N ALA A 835 8.57 -15.33 -15.05
CA ALA A 835 8.37 -15.98 -13.76
C ALA A 835 8.10 -14.99 -12.61
N ILE A 836 8.81 -13.85 -12.56
CA ILE A 836 8.55 -12.78 -11.59
C ILE A 836 7.12 -12.27 -11.73
N LEU A 837 6.71 -11.94 -12.95
CA LEU A 837 5.38 -11.40 -13.23
C LEU A 837 4.28 -12.39 -12.91
N LEU A 838 4.46 -13.65 -13.26
CA LEU A 838 3.55 -14.73 -12.89
C LEU A 838 3.42 -14.83 -11.37
N THR A 839 4.52 -14.80 -10.63
CA THR A 839 4.47 -14.89 -9.17
C THR A 839 3.74 -13.70 -8.57
N ILE A 840 4.02 -12.48 -9.04
CA ILE A 840 3.31 -11.28 -8.57
C ILE A 840 1.80 -11.40 -8.86
N LEU A 841 1.43 -11.85 -10.05
CA LEU A 841 0.03 -12.08 -10.45
C LEU A 841 -0.66 -13.09 -9.54
N PHE A 842 -0.03 -14.26 -9.33
CA PHE A 842 -0.54 -15.31 -8.46
C PHE A 842 -0.70 -14.83 -7.03
N THR A 843 0.33 -14.18 -6.48
CA THR A 843 0.34 -13.73 -5.08
C THR A 843 -0.71 -12.66 -4.83
N THR A 844 -0.77 -11.64 -5.68
CA THR A 844 -1.69 -10.50 -5.46
C THR A 844 -3.16 -10.88 -5.64
N SER A 845 -3.50 -11.73 -6.62
CA SER A 845 -4.87 -12.25 -6.79
C SER A 845 -5.30 -13.08 -5.59
N THR A 846 -4.41 -13.96 -5.12
CA THR A 846 -4.69 -14.89 -4.01
C THR A 846 -4.79 -14.17 -2.67
N VAL A 847 -3.88 -13.23 -2.37
CA VAL A 847 -3.91 -12.46 -1.12
C VAL A 847 -5.12 -11.52 -1.09
N ASP A 848 -5.45 -10.81 -2.17
CA ASP A 848 -6.67 -9.98 -2.24
C ASP A 848 -7.91 -10.84 -1.96
N SER A 849 -8.01 -11.97 -2.65
CA SER A 849 -9.09 -12.93 -2.47
C SER A 849 -9.21 -13.45 -1.04
N ALA A 850 -8.08 -13.79 -0.41
CA ALA A 850 -8.04 -14.27 0.97
C ALA A 850 -8.48 -13.20 1.97
N GLN A 851 -8.01 -11.96 1.81
CA GLN A 851 -8.41 -10.83 2.65
C GLN A 851 -9.91 -10.54 2.49
N VAL A 852 -10.45 -10.58 1.27
CA VAL A 852 -11.89 -10.47 1.05
C VAL A 852 -12.66 -11.62 1.71
N ALA A 853 -12.16 -12.85 1.65
CA ALA A 853 -12.73 -14.03 2.32
C ALA A 853 -12.79 -13.87 3.85
N VAL A 854 -11.72 -13.35 4.46
CA VAL A 854 -11.68 -13.02 5.88
C VAL A 854 -12.77 -12.02 6.24
N MET A 855 -12.93 -10.94 5.45
CA MET A 855 -13.95 -9.93 5.71
C MET A 855 -15.37 -10.49 5.56
N THR A 856 -15.64 -11.32 4.55
CA THR A 856 -16.96 -11.95 4.38
C THR A 856 -17.29 -12.89 5.52
N LEU A 857 -16.31 -13.70 5.97
CA LEU A 857 -16.48 -14.56 7.13
C LEU A 857 -16.80 -13.73 8.38
N ALA A 858 -16.01 -12.70 8.67
CA ALA A 858 -16.25 -11.82 9.82
C ALA A 858 -17.60 -11.07 9.71
N ALA A 859 -18.00 -10.63 8.52
CA ALA A 859 -19.28 -9.97 8.28
C ALA A 859 -20.46 -10.90 8.55
N SER A 860 -20.39 -12.15 8.05
CA SER A 860 -21.41 -13.19 8.32
C SER A 860 -21.57 -13.41 9.82
N GLU A 861 -20.46 -13.53 10.56
CA GLU A 861 -20.50 -13.74 12.01
C GLU A 861 -21.08 -12.52 12.75
N LEU A 862 -20.69 -11.29 12.39
CA LEU A 862 -21.21 -10.06 13.00
C LEU A 862 -22.73 -9.90 12.80
N LEU A 863 -23.24 -10.22 11.61
CA LEU A 863 -24.67 -10.12 11.31
C LEU A 863 -25.50 -11.07 12.16
N LYS A 864 -24.98 -12.27 12.47
CA LYS A 864 -25.65 -13.25 13.36
C LYS A 864 -25.79 -12.74 14.79
N PHE A 865 -24.85 -11.91 15.25
CA PHE A 865 -24.91 -11.23 16.56
C PHE A 865 -25.72 -9.91 16.52
N GLY A 866 -26.39 -9.59 15.41
CA GLY A 866 -27.13 -8.33 15.25
C GLY A 866 -26.23 -7.09 15.16
N LYS A 867 -24.93 -7.26 14.89
CA LYS A 867 -23.98 -6.15 14.71
C LYS A 867 -23.87 -5.75 13.24
N SER A 868 -23.45 -4.50 12.99
CA SER A 868 -23.26 -4.01 11.63
C SER A 868 -22.07 -4.70 10.95
N SER A 869 -22.27 -5.20 9.74
CA SER A 869 -21.23 -5.80 8.88
C SER A 869 -20.11 -4.81 8.52
N LYS A 870 -20.34 -3.49 8.63
CA LYS A 870 -19.33 -2.44 8.39
C LYS A 870 -18.09 -2.55 9.28
N TRP A 871 -18.18 -3.27 10.41
CA TRP A 871 -17.06 -3.51 11.32
C TRP A 871 -16.15 -4.67 10.88
N ALA A 872 -16.59 -5.50 9.92
CA ALA A 872 -15.82 -6.66 9.46
C ALA A 872 -14.42 -6.32 8.93
N PRO A 873 -14.18 -5.22 8.19
CA PRO A 873 -12.84 -4.89 7.68
C PRO A 873 -11.78 -4.67 8.76
N ILE A 874 -12.17 -4.36 10.01
CA ILE A 874 -11.22 -4.13 11.10
C ILE A 874 -10.39 -5.38 11.41
N ILE A 875 -10.94 -6.58 11.24
CA ILE A 875 -10.24 -7.84 11.52
C ILE A 875 -9.00 -8.02 10.62
N LEU A 876 -8.95 -7.37 9.45
CA LEU A 876 -7.83 -7.49 8.52
C LEU A 876 -6.52 -7.00 9.11
N ILE A 877 -6.54 -5.91 9.87
CA ILE A 877 -5.31 -5.30 10.39
C ILE A 877 -4.57 -6.27 11.33
N PRO A 878 -5.16 -6.75 12.45
CA PRO A 878 -4.46 -7.66 13.34
C PRO A 878 -4.13 -9.00 12.65
N LEU A 879 -4.98 -9.49 11.75
CA LEU A 879 -4.73 -10.75 11.06
C LEU A 879 -3.54 -10.67 10.10
N ASN A 880 -3.45 -9.63 9.27
CA ASN A 880 -2.33 -9.44 8.35
C ASN A 880 -1.02 -9.11 9.09
N VAL A 881 -1.07 -8.31 10.16
CA VAL A 881 0.11 -8.07 11.00
C VAL A 881 0.60 -9.38 11.62
N SER A 882 -0.29 -10.22 12.13
CA SER A 882 0.10 -11.51 12.70
C SER A 882 0.67 -12.48 11.65
N ALA A 883 0.11 -12.49 10.42
CA ALA A 883 0.63 -13.28 9.31
C ALA A 883 2.03 -12.81 8.89
N LEU A 884 2.25 -11.49 8.83
CA LEU A 884 3.56 -10.90 8.56
C LEU A 884 4.60 -11.24 9.65
N LEU A 885 4.20 -11.24 10.92
CA LEU A 885 5.09 -11.65 12.02
C LEU A 885 5.42 -13.15 11.95
N ALA A 886 4.47 -13.98 11.50
CA ALA A 886 4.70 -15.42 11.35
C ALA A 886 5.69 -15.76 10.24
N THR A 887 5.87 -14.92 9.21
CA THR A 887 6.91 -15.14 8.19
C THR A 887 8.32 -15.12 8.80
N MET A 888 8.52 -14.45 9.93
CA MET A 888 9.81 -14.40 10.64
C MET A 888 10.20 -15.75 11.26
N LEU A 889 9.26 -16.68 11.39
CA LEU A 889 9.52 -18.04 11.90
C LEU A 889 10.25 -18.92 10.87
N ASN A 890 10.42 -18.47 9.62
CA ASN A 890 11.08 -19.19 8.51
C ASN A 890 10.55 -20.63 8.34
N VAL A 891 9.26 -20.84 8.58
CA VAL A 891 8.59 -22.11 8.29
C VAL A 891 8.48 -22.29 6.77
N SER A 892 8.66 -23.51 6.27
CA SER A 892 8.54 -23.76 4.84
C SER A 892 7.11 -23.47 4.35
N ILE A 893 6.99 -23.03 3.10
CA ILE A 893 5.69 -22.73 2.47
C ILE A 893 4.81 -23.99 2.46
N LEU A 894 5.39 -25.14 2.13
CA LEU A 894 4.69 -26.42 2.12
C LEU A 894 4.17 -26.78 3.51
N ASP A 895 5.00 -26.66 4.56
CA ASP A 895 4.59 -26.99 5.93
C ASP A 895 3.42 -26.12 6.41
N LEU A 896 3.42 -24.83 6.08
CA LEU A 896 2.31 -23.93 6.39
C LEU A 896 0.99 -24.41 5.77
N TYR A 897 1.00 -24.83 4.51
CA TYR A 897 -0.18 -25.40 3.86
C TYR A 897 -0.57 -26.73 4.51
N LEU A 898 0.38 -27.60 4.82
CA LEU A 898 0.09 -28.91 5.42
C LEU A 898 -0.56 -28.81 6.80
N ILE A 899 -0.08 -27.90 7.64
CA ILE A 899 -0.69 -27.62 8.95
C ILE A 899 -2.13 -27.16 8.76
N ALA A 900 -2.36 -26.26 7.79
CA ALA A 900 -3.69 -25.74 7.49
C ALA A 900 -4.62 -26.85 6.94
N ASP A 901 -4.14 -27.65 6.00
CA ASP A 901 -4.87 -28.75 5.36
C ASP A 901 -5.24 -29.84 6.36
N LEU A 902 -4.33 -30.15 7.31
CA LEU A 902 -4.59 -31.12 8.36
C LEU A 902 -5.73 -30.66 9.27
N VAL A 903 -5.73 -29.39 9.69
CA VAL A 903 -6.82 -28.80 10.49
C VAL A 903 -8.14 -28.89 9.75
N LEU A 904 -8.17 -28.53 8.46
CA LEU A 904 -9.39 -28.60 7.65
C LEU A 904 -9.86 -30.05 7.40
N THR A 905 -8.94 -31.00 7.28
CA THR A 905 -9.25 -32.43 7.16
C THR A 905 -9.99 -32.96 8.39
N THR A 906 -9.78 -32.39 9.57
CA THR A 906 -10.55 -32.80 10.77
C THR A 906 -12.01 -32.35 10.77
N VAL A 907 -12.33 -31.33 9.97
CA VAL A 907 -13.66 -30.70 9.93
C VAL A 907 -14.45 -31.11 8.70
N CYS A 908 -13.79 -31.15 7.53
CA CYS A 908 -14.43 -31.29 6.22
C CYS A 908 -15.33 -32.54 6.10
N PRO A 909 -14.89 -33.77 6.45
CA PRO A 909 -15.70 -34.97 6.25
C PRO A 909 -16.98 -34.95 7.08
N SER A 910 -16.85 -34.62 8.37
CA SER A 910 -17.98 -34.48 9.28
C SER A 910 -18.95 -33.38 8.86
N LEU A 911 -18.44 -32.32 8.23
CA LEU A 911 -19.26 -31.25 7.68
C LEU A 911 -20.01 -31.69 6.41
N MET A 912 -19.31 -32.29 5.44
CA MET A 912 -19.85 -32.67 4.13
C MET A 912 -20.89 -33.79 4.20
N LEU A 913 -20.79 -34.70 5.19
CA LEU A 913 -21.80 -35.73 5.42
C LEU A 913 -23.21 -35.16 5.69
N GLY A 914 -23.32 -33.91 6.13
CA GLY A 914 -24.61 -33.24 6.39
C GLY A 914 -25.42 -32.90 5.16
N LEU A 915 -24.87 -33.12 3.96
CA LEU A 915 -25.69 -33.17 2.75
C LEU A 915 -26.73 -34.27 2.85
N ASP A 916 -26.45 -35.37 3.56
CA ASP A 916 -27.48 -36.32 3.95
C ASP A 916 -28.30 -35.74 5.13
N PRO A 917 -29.63 -35.59 4.99
CA PRO A 917 -30.51 -35.19 6.09
C PRO A 917 -30.46 -36.15 7.30
N SER A 918 -29.96 -37.38 7.15
CA SER A 918 -29.85 -38.36 8.22
C SER A 918 -28.82 -38.02 9.29
N MET A 919 -27.84 -37.16 8.99
CA MET A 919 -26.77 -36.79 9.91
C MET A 919 -27.25 -35.81 10.99
N THR A 920 -26.72 -35.95 12.20
CA THR A 920 -27.13 -35.12 13.35
C THR A 920 -26.07 -34.06 13.70
N PRO A 921 -26.47 -32.90 14.27
CA PRO A 921 -25.53 -31.91 14.82
C PRO A 921 -24.51 -32.48 15.81
N LEU A 922 -24.99 -33.28 16.75
CA LEU A 922 -24.13 -33.89 17.78
C LEU A 922 -23.20 -34.93 17.18
N GLY A 923 -23.69 -35.76 16.24
CA GLY A 923 -22.84 -36.71 15.52
C GLY A 923 -21.72 -36.01 14.75
N ALA A 924 -22.00 -34.92 14.04
CA ALA A 924 -20.98 -34.14 13.35
C ALA A 924 -19.93 -33.56 14.33
N LEU A 925 -20.37 -32.99 15.46
CA LEU A 925 -19.47 -32.47 16.50
C LEU A 925 -18.56 -33.57 17.08
N LEU A 926 -19.13 -34.72 17.43
CA LEU A 926 -18.37 -35.87 17.92
C LEU A 926 -17.39 -36.40 16.88
N GLY A 927 -17.76 -36.37 15.60
CA GLY A 927 -16.86 -36.70 14.49
C GLY A 927 -15.63 -35.80 14.44
N VAL A 928 -15.80 -34.48 14.52
CA VAL A 928 -14.68 -33.54 14.54
C VAL A 928 -13.77 -33.76 15.75
N ILE A 929 -14.37 -33.96 16.94
CA ILE A 929 -13.62 -34.24 18.16
C ILE A 929 -12.82 -35.54 18.02
N ALA A 930 -13.43 -36.61 17.52
CA ALA A 930 -12.77 -37.88 17.30
C ALA A 930 -11.67 -37.80 16.25
N SER A 931 -11.86 -37.02 15.19
CA SER A 931 -10.83 -36.76 14.18
C SER A 931 -9.61 -36.07 14.79
N ASN A 932 -9.81 -35.00 15.58
CA ASN A 932 -8.71 -34.31 16.26
C ASN A 932 -8.00 -35.23 17.27
N LEU A 933 -8.75 -36.03 18.03
CA LEU A 933 -8.18 -37.00 18.96
C LEU A 933 -7.36 -38.08 18.22
N SER A 934 -7.78 -38.50 17.04
CA SER A 934 -7.06 -39.49 16.24
C SER A 934 -5.67 -39.00 15.82
N ILE A 935 -5.52 -37.71 15.51
CA ILE A 935 -4.22 -37.08 15.22
C ILE A 935 -3.33 -37.10 16.46
N MET A 936 -3.87 -36.75 17.64
CA MET A 936 -3.12 -36.77 18.89
C MET A 936 -2.64 -38.18 19.25
N VAL A 937 -3.51 -39.19 19.08
CA VAL A 937 -3.17 -40.60 19.30
C VAL A 937 -2.11 -41.07 18.31
N PHE A 938 -2.24 -40.70 17.03
CA PHE A 938 -1.24 -41.03 16.01
C PHE A 938 0.14 -40.44 16.35
N GLY A 939 0.20 -39.17 16.76
CA GLY A 939 1.43 -38.52 17.18
C GLY A 939 2.01 -39.12 18.46
N TRP A 940 1.17 -39.50 19.43
CA TRP A 940 1.62 -40.21 20.63
C TRP A 940 2.23 -41.56 20.27
N CYS A 941 1.58 -42.36 19.42
CA CYS A 941 2.11 -43.63 18.94
C CYS A 941 3.42 -43.45 18.15
N SER A 942 3.56 -42.36 17.39
CA SER A 942 4.74 -42.11 16.55
C SER A 942 5.94 -41.60 17.34
N PHE A 943 5.73 -40.76 18.35
CA PHE A 943 6.81 -40.10 19.11
C PHE A 943 7.01 -40.65 20.53
N GLY A 944 6.20 -41.63 20.96
CA GLY A 944 6.29 -42.25 22.28
C GLY A 944 5.95 -41.35 23.46
N THR A 945 5.46 -40.12 23.23
CA THR A 945 5.14 -39.13 24.27
C THR A 945 3.83 -38.41 23.99
N PHE A 946 3.08 -38.04 25.04
CA PHE A 946 1.85 -37.27 24.93
C PHE A 946 2.08 -35.91 24.22
N LEU A 947 3.21 -35.25 24.51
CA LEU A 947 3.59 -34.00 23.85
C LEU A 947 3.90 -34.19 22.34
N GLY A 948 4.31 -35.41 21.95
CA GLY A 948 4.43 -35.81 20.55
C GLY A 948 3.11 -35.75 19.77
N GLY A 949 1.98 -35.98 20.45
CA GLY A 949 0.64 -35.77 19.88
C GLY A 949 0.38 -34.33 19.45
N PHE A 950 0.79 -33.35 20.27
CA PHE A 950 0.69 -31.92 19.92
C PHE A 950 1.71 -31.50 18.88
N LYS A 951 2.92 -32.09 18.87
CA LYS A 951 3.93 -31.82 17.85
C LYS A 951 3.45 -32.17 16.44
N MET A 952 2.61 -33.22 16.30
CA MET A 952 2.06 -33.64 15.01
C MET A 952 1.16 -32.57 14.35
N TYR A 953 0.59 -31.65 15.13
CA TYR A 953 -0.18 -30.50 14.60
C TYR A 953 0.69 -29.35 14.11
N LEU A 954 1.92 -29.23 14.64
CA LEU A 954 2.81 -28.10 14.37
C LEU A 954 3.85 -28.43 13.29
N ILE A 955 4.28 -29.68 13.22
CA ILE A 955 5.25 -30.18 12.24
C ILE A 955 4.82 -31.61 11.89
N PRO A 956 3.96 -31.82 10.88
CA PRO A 956 3.94 -33.13 10.23
C PRO A 956 5.37 -33.37 9.73
N GLY A 957 5.99 -34.52 10.02
CA GLY A 957 7.36 -34.82 9.61
C GLY A 957 7.53 -34.87 8.08
N ASP A 958 8.57 -35.54 7.55
CA ASP A 958 8.80 -35.65 6.09
C ASP A 958 7.50 -35.96 5.33
N PHE A 959 7.02 -34.97 4.57
CA PHE A 959 5.69 -34.97 3.94
C PHE A 959 5.48 -36.18 3.03
N TYR A 960 6.55 -36.61 2.36
CA TYR A 960 6.57 -37.74 1.42
C TYR A 960 6.66 -39.12 2.12
N SER A 961 6.59 -39.15 3.45
CA SER A 961 6.58 -40.40 4.20
C SER A 961 5.18 -41.03 4.22
N VAL A 962 5.15 -42.37 4.29
CA VAL A 962 3.92 -43.16 4.46
C VAL A 962 3.14 -42.74 5.72
N GLN A 963 3.83 -42.23 6.75
CA GLN A 963 3.22 -41.79 8.00
C GLN A 963 2.28 -40.60 7.81
N THR A 964 2.65 -39.63 6.97
CA THR A 964 1.81 -38.46 6.69
C THR A 964 0.53 -38.85 5.96
N VAL A 965 0.60 -39.82 5.05
CA VAL A 965 -0.59 -40.31 4.31
C VAL A 965 -1.57 -41.00 5.24
N LEU A 966 -1.05 -41.85 6.13
CA LEU A 966 -1.83 -42.51 7.17
C LEU A 966 -2.47 -41.49 8.11
N LEU A 967 -1.77 -40.41 8.45
CA LEU A 967 -2.31 -39.35 9.31
C LEU A 967 -3.57 -38.70 8.71
N PHE A 968 -3.50 -38.24 7.46
CA PHE A 968 -4.66 -37.64 6.78
C PHE A 968 -5.81 -38.64 6.60
N LEU A 969 -5.50 -39.88 6.23
CA LEU A 969 -6.50 -40.95 6.10
C LEU A 969 -7.19 -41.28 7.42
N ILE A 970 -6.44 -41.38 8.52
CA ILE A 970 -6.96 -41.66 9.86
C ILE A 970 -7.85 -40.50 10.32
N ALA A 971 -7.36 -39.27 10.22
CA ALA A 971 -8.15 -38.08 10.59
C ALA A 971 -9.48 -38.04 9.82
N MET A 972 -9.43 -38.25 8.50
CA MET A 972 -10.60 -38.21 7.63
C MET A 972 -11.59 -39.35 7.92
N SER A 973 -11.09 -40.59 7.99
CA SER A 973 -11.92 -41.79 8.15
C SER A 973 -12.55 -41.90 9.54
N VAL A 974 -11.80 -41.58 10.61
CA VAL A 974 -12.33 -41.58 11.98
C VAL A 974 -13.41 -40.52 12.14
N GLY A 975 -13.19 -39.31 11.62
CA GLY A 975 -14.18 -38.24 11.66
C GLY A 975 -15.47 -38.63 10.96
N ALA A 976 -15.38 -39.13 9.72
CA ALA A 976 -16.53 -39.58 8.94
C ALA A 976 -17.27 -40.76 9.60
N PHE A 977 -16.54 -41.76 10.08
CA PHE A 977 -17.11 -42.94 10.72
C PHE A 977 -17.86 -42.60 12.00
N VAL A 978 -17.25 -41.79 12.87
CA VAL A 978 -17.89 -41.36 14.14
C VAL A 978 -19.11 -40.49 13.85
N THR A 979 -19.05 -39.58 12.87
CA THR A 979 -20.23 -38.81 12.45
C THR A 979 -21.38 -39.71 12.04
N LEU A 980 -21.11 -40.72 11.21
CA LEU A 980 -22.11 -41.67 10.72
C LEU A 980 -22.72 -42.48 11.86
N VAL A 981 -21.88 -43.14 12.67
CA VAL A 981 -22.32 -44.02 13.77
C VAL A 981 -23.07 -43.24 14.83
N ALA A 982 -22.52 -42.12 15.31
CA ALA A 982 -23.18 -41.31 16.33
C ALA A 982 -24.54 -40.77 15.86
N SER A 983 -24.63 -40.36 14.58
CA SER A 983 -25.89 -39.91 14.00
C SER A 983 -26.92 -41.04 13.90
N LEU A 984 -26.51 -42.24 13.47
CA LEU A 984 -27.40 -43.42 13.40
C LEU A 984 -27.90 -43.84 14.79
N VAL A 985 -27.00 -43.87 15.78
CA VAL A 985 -27.34 -44.20 17.18
C VAL A 985 -28.33 -43.20 17.74
N GLN A 986 -28.06 -41.89 17.61
CA GLN A 986 -28.96 -40.85 18.10
C GLN A 986 -30.34 -40.93 17.44
N ARG A 987 -30.40 -41.22 16.14
CA ARG A 987 -31.65 -41.40 15.41
C ARG A 987 -32.42 -42.65 15.86
N GLY A 988 -31.71 -43.75 16.12
CA GLY A 988 -32.27 -44.98 16.69
C GLY A 988 -32.87 -44.75 18.08
N TYR A 989 -32.17 -44.02 18.95
CA TYR A 989 -32.70 -43.60 20.25
C TYR A 989 -33.96 -42.75 20.10
N TYR A 990 -33.96 -41.76 19.21
CA TYR A 990 -35.11 -40.88 18.99
C TYR A 990 -36.35 -41.64 18.46
N LEU A 991 -36.14 -42.57 17.52
CA LEU A 991 -37.20 -43.44 16.98
C LEU A 991 -37.73 -44.40 18.05
N SER A 992 -36.87 -44.92 18.94
CA SER A 992 -37.28 -45.77 20.05
C SER A 992 -38.05 -45.01 21.15
N SER A 993 -37.74 -43.73 21.38
CA SER A 993 -38.45 -42.89 22.35
C SER A 993 -39.79 -42.34 21.84
N VAL A 994 -39.95 -42.19 20.53
CA VAL A 994 -41.19 -41.66 19.89
C VAL A 994 -42.18 -42.78 19.53
N GLY A 995 -41.78 -44.06 19.62
CA GLY A 995 -42.61 -45.25 19.37
C GLY A 995 -43.84 -45.44 20.26
N VAL A 996 -44.22 -44.46 21.08
CA VAL A 996 -45.41 -44.49 21.95
C VAL A 996 -46.58 -43.65 21.41
N LEU A 997 -46.43 -42.84 20.35
CA LEU A 997 -47.53 -41.97 19.85
C LEU A 997 -47.71 -41.99 18.30
N GLY A 998 -48.62 -42.86 17.85
CA GLY A 998 -49.59 -42.66 16.75
C GLY A 998 -49.11 -42.50 15.30
N GLN A 999 -49.82 -43.11 14.34
CA GLN A 999 -49.57 -43.14 12.88
C GLN A 999 -49.93 -41.83 12.15
N GLY A 1000 -49.14 -41.45 11.13
CA GLY A 1000 -49.24 -40.20 10.34
C GLY A 1000 -47.93 -39.93 9.60
N SER A 1001 -47.99 -39.42 8.37
CA SER A 1001 -46.88 -39.44 7.40
C SER A 1001 -45.63 -38.68 7.88
N PHE A 1002 -44.46 -39.29 7.64
CA PHE A 1002 -43.15 -38.88 8.19
C PHE A 1002 -42.68 -37.49 7.73
N THR A 1003 -43.10 -37.06 6.54
CA THR A 1003 -42.74 -35.76 5.95
C THR A 1003 -43.44 -34.58 6.62
N GLU A 1004 -44.69 -34.74 7.09
CA GLU A 1004 -45.43 -33.69 7.78
C GLU A 1004 -44.90 -33.45 9.20
N ARG A 1005 -44.36 -34.49 9.86
CA ARG A 1005 -43.83 -34.37 11.24
C ARG A 1005 -42.44 -33.76 11.34
N LEU A 1006 -41.61 -33.86 10.30
CA LEU A 1006 -40.32 -33.16 10.25
C LEU A 1006 -40.53 -31.64 10.12
N VAL A 1007 -41.59 -31.23 9.39
CA VAL A 1007 -41.99 -29.82 9.29
C VAL A 1007 -42.56 -29.33 10.62
N SER A 1008 -43.36 -30.12 11.34
CA SER A 1008 -43.90 -29.70 12.66
C SER A 1008 -42.86 -29.76 13.79
N ALA A 1009 -41.93 -30.72 13.80
CA ALA A 1009 -40.89 -30.82 14.82
C ALA A 1009 -39.80 -29.74 14.68
N HIS A 1010 -39.58 -29.22 13.47
CA HIS A 1010 -38.70 -28.07 13.28
C HIS A 1010 -39.37 -26.75 13.73
N VAL A 1011 -40.71 -26.68 13.68
CA VAL A 1011 -41.51 -25.61 14.29
C VAL A 1011 -41.49 -25.70 15.83
N GLU A 1012 -41.57 -26.90 16.43
CA GLU A 1012 -41.51 -27.06 17.90
C GLU A 1012 -40.11 -26.85 18.49
N ASN A 1013 -39.03 -27.20 17.78
CA ASN A 1013 -37.66 -26.92 18.26
C ASN A 1013 -37.28 -25.43 18.26
N SER A 1014 -38.10 -24.57 17.65
CA SER A 1014 -37.94 -23.11 17.78
C SER A 1014 -38.37 -22.56 19.16
N GLN A 1015 -39.11 -23.35 19.96
CA GLN A 1015 -39.57 -22.95 21.29
C GLN A 1015 -38.63 -23.34 22.44
N TYR A 1016 -37.68 -24.26 22.24
CA TYR A 1016 -36.65 -24.57 23.25
C TYR A 1016 -35.41 -23.67 23.08
N ARG A 1017 -35.61 -22.36 23.24
CA ARG A 1017 -34.54 -21.46 23.69
C ARG A 1017 -34.36 -21.64 25.20
N ALA A 1018 -33.59 -22.65 25.61
CA ALA A 1018 -33.01 -22.69 26.95
C ALA A 1018 -31.52 -22.29 26.86
N PRO A 1019 -31.03 -21.37 27.70
CA PRO A 1019 -29.63 -20.96 27.67
C PRO A 1019 -28.78 -22.08 28.28
N PHE A 1020 -27.95 -22.74 27.47
CA PHE A 1020 -26.88 -23.57 28.03
C PHE A 1020 -25.75 -22.67 28.51
N SER A 1021 -25.77 -22.37 29.81
CA SER A 1021 -24.58 -22.09 30.60
C SER A 1021 -23.80 -23.38 30.81
N ILE A 1022 -22.62 -23.50 30.22
CA ILE A 1022 -21.41 -24.09 30.83
C ILE A 1022 -20.23 -23.24 30.38
#